data_AF-A0A3A8AV08-F1
#
_entry.id   AF-A0A3A8AV08-F1
#
_cell.length_a   1.000
_cell.length_b   1.000
_cell.length_c   1.000
_cell.angle_alpha   90.00
_cell.angle_beta   90.00
_cell.angle_gamma   90.00
#
_symmetry.space_group_name_H-M   'P 1'
#
loop_
_entity.id
_entity.type
_entity.pdbx_description
1 polymer ?
#
loop_
_entity_poly.entity_id
_entity_poly.type
_entity_poly.pdbx_seq_one_letter_code
_entity_poly.pdbx_strand_id
1 'polypeptide(L)'
;MPLEAPNLDDRRYDDIVAEFLRLKPRFLPEWTDCNDSDPGVALAKLFAWMTDLTLYRMNRVPDRVYIKMLQMVGIERIQASPAGAVVRFTPSRDDVAEIVVPAGTQVAAGGDEDGPIVFETTEAAPVLGAPLSAIQVWDGFSHSQATTAAEAEGQTFHPFGPRARDGAALMLGFAGPAPATNGPIHLYVRTAETDGPPPRESRTDPAKVYDLPPPAALVWEYFDATHWQPLTLLRDETTAFTRDGLIVLRGPGTGAKLTARGDVAEPLYWLRCRVETASWEKAPDLDAILVNCVEARQHTTLRGEILGRSLGVPNQTFTLSRRPVLMRKTPETTVTPDGRVVTIRSVALEVDEGAGFTPWQEVEDFHASGPEDRHFTINHATGLVAFGSGEKGLIPPVFAPASGVGNIMARDYQSGGGRRGNLPGGAISTIQSHLPGVQGVINPFPATGGADEESVDAAKARAASEIAANGRAVTAIDFETLALQAGVRRAKALALTHPRYPGVEIPGSVTVIVVPDGDAPNPTPSAYTLAKVATHLDGLRLISTELHIVAPTYNEVAIEADIVTGRTANPETVREDLEARLNAFLHPLTGGADGLGWPFGGNIYYSDIYRLVIETRDILRLSDGQLAIRVNGELAPFCRDIEICPGELVFAGRHSLTLFPEGRG
;
A
#
# COMPACT_ATOMS: atom_id res chain seq x y z
N MET A 1 -22.11 14.64 1.67
CA MET A 1 -22.09 16.04 2.13
C MET A 1 -21.22 16.09 3.38
N PRO A 2 -20.25 17.01 3.50
CA PRO A 2 -19.48 17.15 4.74
C PRO A 2 -20.44 17.45 5.90
N LEU A 3 -20.18 16.85 7.05
CA LEU A 3 -20.92 17.12 8.28
C LEU A 3 -20.52 18.52 8.77
N GLU A 4 -21.35 19.53 8.50
CA GLU A 4 -21.16 20.86 9.06
C GLU A 4 -21.39 20.81 10.58
N ALA A 5 -20.52 21.47 11.35
CA ALA A 5 -20.72 21.59 12.78
C ALA A 5 -22.05 22.31 13.06
N PRO A 6 -22.91 21.80 13.95
CA PRO A 6 -24.17 22.46 14.25
C PRO A 6 -23.89 23.83 14.88
N ASN A 7 -24.48 24.88 14.29
CA ASN A 7 -24.54 26.18 14.92
C ASN A 7 -25.56 26.10 16.07
N LEU A 8 -25.09 26.11 17.32
CA LEU A 8 -25.94 25.89 18.49
C LEU A 8 -26.89 27.08 18.71
N ASP A 9 -26.45 28.28 18.33
CA ASP A 9 -27.22 29.53 18.40
C ASP A 9 -26.68 30.50 17.34
N ASP A 10 -27.53 30.90 16.39
CA ASP A 10 -27.17 31.72 15.24
C ASP A 10 -27.43 33.23 15.43
N ARG A 11 -27.91 33.63 16.61
CA ARG A 11 -28.19 35.04 16.93
C ARG A 11 -26.90 35.85 16.97
N ARG A 12 -26.89 36.99 16.27
CA ARG A 12 -25.83 37.99 16.30
C ARG A 12 -26.20 39.15 17.20
N TYR A 13 -25.24 40.04 17.45
CA TYR A 13 -25.45 41.27 18.20
C TYR A 13 -26.77 42.00 17.87
N ASP A 14 -27.06 42.23 16.59
CA ASP A 14 -28.28 42.95 16.18
C ASP A 14 -29.57 42.20 16.51
N ASP A 15 -29.55 40.87 16.38
CA ASP A 15 -30.70 40.01 16.71
C ASP A 15 -31.01 40.07 18.20
N ILE A 16 -29.96 40.07 19.04
CA ILE A 16 -30.09 40.12 20.50
C ILE A 16 -30.58 41.50 20.95
N VAL A 17 -30.08 42.59 20.34
CA VAL A 17 -30.56 43.96 20.62
C VAL A 17 -32.02 44.10 20.18
N ALA A 18 -32.38 43.63 18.99
CA ALA A 18 -33.75 43.68 18.49
C ALA A 18 -34.70 42.86 19.36
N GLU A 19 -34.29 41.68 19.80
CA GLU A 19 -35.06 40.84 20.72
C GLU A 19 -35.28 41.55 22.07
N PHE A 20 -34.23 42.16 22.63
CA PHE A 20 -34.33 42.94 23.86
C PHE A 20 -35.34 44.09 23.73
N LEU A 21 -35.23 44.89 22.66
CA LEU A 21 -36.14 46.01 22.40
C LEU A 21 -37.58 45.54 22.17
N ARG A 22 -37.78 44.36 21.57
CA ARG A 22 -39.09 43.74 21.38
C ARG A 22 -39.71 43.29 22.71
N LEU A 23 -38.90 42.76 23.64
CA LEU A 23 -39.38 42.27 24.94
C LEU A 23 -39.56 43.38 25.97
N LYS A 24 -38.84 44.50 25.82
CA LYS A 24 -38.87 45.64 26.74
C LYS A 24 -40.29 46.11 27.12
N PRO A 25 -41.25 46.34 26.20
CA PRO A 25 -42.59 46.81 26.58
C PRO A 25 -43.36 45.84 27.49
N ARG A 26 -43.00 44.55 27.46
CA ARG A 26 -43.65 43.52 28.26
C ARG A 26 -43.08 43.44 29.68
N PHE A 27 -41.78 43.64 29.84
CA PHE A 27 -41.09 43.44 31.11
C PHE A 27 -40.73 44.74 31.84
N LEU A 28 -40.61 45.84 31.09
CA LEU A 28 -40.19 47.17 31.58
C LEU A 28 -41.11 48.25 30.98
N PRO A 29 -42.43 48.19 31.21
CA PRO A 29 -43.40 49.12 30.62
C PRO A 29 -43.16 50.58 31.05
N GLU A 30 -42.53 50.82 32.20
CA GLU A 30 -42.16 52.14 32.71
C GLU A 30 -41.00 52.80 31.94
N TRP A 31 -40.21 52.02 31.20
CA TRP A 31 -39.07 52.55 30.44
C TRP A 31 -39.50 52.90 29.02
N THR A 32 -39.72 54.19 28.77
CA THR A 32 -40.28 54.67 27.50
C THR A 32 -39.26 55.17 26.49
N ASP A 33 -38.06 55.57 26.92
CA ASP A 33 -37.01 56.08 26.03
C ASP A 33 -36.28 54.93 25.33
N CYS A 34 -36.29 54.94 23.99
CA CYS A 34 -35.66 53.93 23.14
C CYS A 34 -34.60 54.54 22.23
N ASN A 35 -34.17 55.78 22.50
CA ASN A 35 -33.14 56.42 21.69
C ASN A 35 -31.77 55.77 21.91
N ASP A 36 -30.89 55.92 20.93
CA ASP A 36 -29.54 55.36 21.00
C ASP A 36 -28.70 55.93 22.16
N SER A 37 -29.02 57.16 22.56
CA SER A 37 -28.39 57.88 23.66
C SER A 37 -28.91 57.46 25.04
N ASP A 38 -29.92 56.60 25.13
CA ASP A 38 -30.46 56.13 26.40
C ASP A 38 -29.44 55.21 27.11
N PRO A 39 -29.08 55.47 28.38
CA PRO A 39 -28.11 54.65 29.11
C PRO A 39 -28.51 53.18 29.26
N GLY A 40 -29.82 52.88 29.34
CA GLY A 40 -30.32 51.52 29.39
C GLY A 40 -30.18 50.81 28.04
N VAL A 41 -30.38 51.50 26.92
CA VAL A 41 -30.12 50.98 25.57
C VAL A 41 -28.63 50.72 25.39
N ALA A 42 -27.77 51.61 25.89
CA ALA A 42 -26.32 51.40 25.88
C ALA A 42 -25.90 50.16 26.68
N LEU A 43 -26.50 49.92 27.86
CA LEU A 43 -26.30 48.69 28.63
C LEU A 43 -26.82 47.45 27.89
N ALA A 44 -28.00 47.53 27.28
CA ALA A 44 -28.55 46.43 26.49
C ALA A 44 -27.63 46.03 25.33
N LYS A 45 -27.06 47.02 24.63
CA LYS A 45 -26.04 46.80 23.60
C LYS A 45 -24.77 46.15 24.15
N LEU A 46 -24.28 46.62 25.30
CA LEU A 46 -23.12 46.01 25.96
C LEU A 46 -23.36 44.53 26.30
N PHE A 47 -24.52 44.21 26.88
CA PHE A 47 -24.90 42.84 27.19
C PHE A 47 -25.12 41.99 25.93
N ALA A 48 -25.69 42.56 24.86
CA ALA A 48 -25.80 41.90 23.57
C ALA A 48 -24.41 41.55 23.00
N TRP A 49 -23.44 42.46 23.09
CA TRP A 49 -22.07 42.22 22.67
C TRP A 49 -21.38 41.13 23.51
N MET A 50 -21.55 41.15 24.83
CA MET A 50 -21.02 40.08 25.71
C MET A 50 -21.67 38.72 25.41
N THR A 51 -22.96 38.71 25.10
CA THR A 51 -23.70 37.50 24.75
C THR A 51 -23.24 36.97 23.40
N ASP A 52 -23.12 37.82 22.38
CA ASP A 52 -22.59 37.46 21.05
C ASP A 52 -21.17 36.85 21.15
N LEU A 53 -20.28 37.45 21.97
CA LEU A 53 -18.96 36.88 22.25
C LEU A 53 -19.03 35.50 22.92
N THR A 54 -20.04 35.28 23.78
CA THR A 54 -20.25 34.00 24.46
C THR A 54 -20.81 32.96 23.49
N LEU A 55 -21.79 33.32 22.65
CA LEU A 55 -22.33 32.46 21.60
C LEU A 55 -21.25 32.06 20.60
N TYR A 56 -20.41 33.01 20.17
CA TYR A 56 -19.25 32.73 19.34
C TYR A 56 -18.30 31.70 19.96
N ARG A 57 -18.01 31.81 21.26
CA ARG A 57 -17.17 30.83 21.98
C ARG A 57 -17.86 29.47 22.08
N MET A 58 -19.17 29.45 22.36
CA MET A 58 -19.97 28.24 22.49
C MET A 58 -20.05 27.48 21.16
N ASN A 59 -20.22 28.20 20.05
CA ASN A 59 -20.22 27.64 18.69
C ASN A 59 -18.83 27.14 18.22
N ARG A 60 -17.75 27.42 18.97
CA ARG A 60 -16.40 26.87 18.75
C ARG A 60 -16.07 25.64 19.59
N VAL A 61 -16.89 25.32 20.59
CA VAL A 61 -16.80 24.08 21.38
C VAL A 61 -17.11 22.80 20.58
N PRO A 62 -17.98 22.78 19.54
CA PRO A 62 -18.32 21.57 18.79
C PRO A 62 -17.12 20.85 18.18
N ASP A 63 -16.18 21.55 17.54
CA ASP A 63 -15.03 20.89 16.89
C ASP A 63 -14.10 20.24 17.91
N ARG A 64 -13.84 20.91 19.04
CA ARG A 64 -13.05 20.34 20.14
C ARG A 64 -13.73 19.14 20.77
N VAL A 65 -15.04 19.21 20.99
CA VAL A 65 -15.83 18.09 21.53
C VAL A 65 -15.85 16.93 20.54
N TYR A 66 -16.00 17.21 19.24
CA TYR A 66 -16.02 16.19 18.20
C TYR A 66 -14.68 15.47 18.11
N ILE A 67 -13.55 16.21 18.07
CA ILE A 67 -12.21 15.62 18.11
C ILE A 67 -12.04 14.78 19.37
N LYS A 68 -12.50 15.26 20.54
CA LYS A 68 -12.39 14.48 21.78
C LYS A 68 -13.28 13.23 21.78
N MET A 69 -14.46 13.29 21.17
CA MET A 69 -15.33 12.12 20.94
C MET A 69 -14.68 11.12 20.00
N LEU A 70 -14.07 11.57 18.90
CA LEU A 70 -13.31 10.70 18.00
C LEU A 70 -12.18 9.99 18.78
N GLN A 71 -11.41 10.74 19.57
CA GLN A 71 -10.36 10.17 20.42
C GLN A 71 -10.91 9.15 21.43
N MET A 72 -12.05 9.41 22.06
CA MET A 72 -12.70 8.45 22.97
C MET A 72 -13.13 7.15 22.27
N VAL A 73 -13.43 7.21 20.97
CA VAL A 73 -13.75 6.04 20.13
C VAL A 73 -12.49 5.43 19.49
N GLY A 74 -11.30 5.95 19.81
CA GLY A 74 -10.02 5.46 19.29
C GLY A 74 -9.73 5.88 17.85
N ILE A 75 -10.38 6.95 17.38
CA ILE A 75 -10.17 7.54 16.05
C ILE A 75 -9.33 8.80 16.20
N GLU A 76 -8.10 8.73 15.71
CA GLU A 76 -7.15 9.84 15.70
C GLU A 76 -6.98 10.43 14.31
N ARG A 77 -6.53 11.68 14.21
CA ARG A 77 -6.15 12.28 12.91
C ARG A 77 -4.95 11.52 12.36
N ILE A 78 -5.00 11.16 11.09
CA ILE A 78 -3.85 10.55 10.42
C ILE A 78 -2.72 11.60 10.39
N GLN A 79 -1.57 11.21 10.92
CA GLN A 79 -0.41 12.09 11.01
C GLN A 79 0.21 12.31 9.64
N ALA A 80 1.06 13.34 9.52
CA ALA A 80 1.83 13.53 8.31
C ALA A 80 2.71 12.29 8.04
N SER A 81 2.65 11.76 6.82
CA SER A 81 3.51 10.66 6.38
C SER A 81 4.68 11.21 5.55
N PRO A 82 5.89 10.65 5.72
CA PRO A 82 7.01 11.00 4.86
C PRO A 82 6.96 10.25 3.54
N ALA A 83 7.27 10.95 2.46
CA ALA A 83 7.45 10.34 1.16
C ALA A 83 8.63 9.35 1.20
N GLY A 84 8.44 8.19 0.57
CA GLY A 84 9.49 7.22 0.27
C GLY A 84 10.03 7.45 -1.13
N ALA A 85 11.33 7.31 -1.29
CA ALA A 85 12.01 7.36 -2.57
C ALA A 85 13.08 6.26 -2.62
N VAL A 86 13.31 5.72 -3.80
CA VAL A 86 14.51 4.93 -4.06
C VAL A 86 15.55 5.86 -4.63
N VAL A 87 16.75 5.86 -4.06
CA VAL A 87 17.88 6.67 -4.54
C VAL A 87 18.99 5.75 -5.02
N ARG A 88 19.50 6.04 -6.21
CA ARG A 88 20.60 5.35 -6.87
C ARG A 88 21.86 6.19 -6.77
N PHE A 89 22.93 5.61 -6.27
CA PHE A 89 24.23 6.24 -6.17
C PHE A 89 25.14 5.82 -7.32
N THR A 90 25.91 6.79 -7.83
CA THR A 90 26.93 6.57 -8.86
C THR A 90 28.30 6.56 -8.20
N PRO A 91 29.08 5.47 -8.29
CA PRO A 91 30.44 5.46 -7.77
C PRO A 91 31.32 6.41 -8.59
N SER A 92 32.32 7.04 -7.96
CA SER A 92 33.28 7.90 -8.66
C SER A 92 34.38 7.12 -9.37
N ARG A 93 34.49 5.82 -9.11
CA ARG A 93 35.46 4.90 -9.69
C ARG A 93 34.84 3.53 -9.93
N ASP A 94 35.26 2.87 -10.99
CA ASP A 94 34.79 1.54 -11.42
C ASP A 94 35.81 0.41 -11.11
N ASP A 95 36.91 0.73 -10.42
CA ASP A 95 37.98 -0.20 -10.06
C ASP A 95 37.93 -0.69 -8.60
N VAL A 96 36.92 -0.23 -7.85
CA VAL A 96 36.64 -0.67 -6.48
C VAL A 96 35.52 -1.71 -6.47
N ALA A 97 35.61 -2.69 -5.56
CA ALA A 97 34.56 -3.69 -5.41
C ALA A 97 33.23 -3.05 -4.96
N GLU A 98 33.28 -2.26 -3.88
CA GLU A 98 32.12 -1.54 -3.34
C GLU A 98 32.54 -0.33 -2.50
N ILE A 99 31.61 0.60 -2.33
CA ILE A 99 31.69 1.77 -1.45
C ILE A 99 30.45 1.74 -0.56
N VAL A 100 30.60 1.91 0.76
CA VAL A 100 29.46 1.84 1.68
C VAL A 100 28.83 3.22 1.84
N VAL A 101 27.55 3.32 1.53
CA VAL A 101 26.66 4.43 1.92
C VAL A 101 26.07 4.09 3.29
N PRO A 102 26.35 4.84 4.36
CA PRO A 102 25.76 4.58 5.67
C PRO A 102 24.25 4.88 5.71
N ALA A 103 23.54 4.27 6.67
CA ALA A 103 22.19 4.69 7.03
C ALA A 103 22.19 6.12 7.58
N GLY A 104 21.13 6.89 7.31
CA GLY A 104 21.03 8.31 7.66
C GLY A 104 21.84 9.23 6.75
N THR A 105 22.31 8.75 5.60
CA THR A 105 22.94 9.61 4.58
C THR A 105 21.89 10.57 4.03
N GLN A 106 22.17 11.86 4.12
CA GLN A 106 21.27 12.92 3.66
C GLN A 106 21.51 13.25 2.18
N VAL A 107 20.43 13.17 1.41
CA VAL A 107 20.35 13.59 0.01
C VAL A 107 19.19 14.57 -0.14
N ALA A 108 19.21 15.42 -1.15
CA ALA A 108 18.23 16.48 -1.28
C ALA A 108 17.83 16.74 -2.73
N ALA A 109 16.60 17.23 -2.87
CA ALA A 109 16.12 17.88 -4.07
C ALA A 109 16.22 19.40 -3.94
N GLY A 110 16.05 20.10 -5.08
CA GLY A 110 15.90 21.55 -5.10
C GLY A 110 14.80 22.01 -4.13
N GLY A 111 15.06 23.08 -3.40
CA GLY A 111 14.15 23.62 -2.39
C GLY A 111 13.22 24.71 -2.91
N ASP A 112 12.25 25.06 -2.07
CA ASP A 112 11.40 26.25 -2.18
C ASP A 112 11.84 27.31 -1.15
N GLU A 113 10.95 28.23 -0.76
CA GLU A 113 11.24 29.25 0.26
C GLU A 113 11.57 28.65 1.65
N ASP A 114 11.17 27.40 1.93
CA ASP A 114 11.42 26.71 3.20
C ASP A 114 12.76 25.95 3.23
N GLY A 115 13.51 25.97 2.12
CA GLY A 115 14.82 25.31 1.97
C GLY A 115 14.76 23.97 1.23
N PRO A 116 15.89 23.24 1.16
CA PRO A 116 15.96 21.98 0.42
C PRO A 116 15.10 20.89 1.05
N ILE A 117 14.49 20.05 0.20
CA ILE A 117 13.73 18.89 0.65
C ILE A 117 14.72 17.74 0.86
N VAL A 118 14.96 17.40 2.13
CA VAL A 118 15.95 16.40 2.54
C VAL A 118 15.30 15.02 2.69
N PHE A 119 16.02 14.01 2.22
CA PHE A 119 15.76 12.60 2.42
C PHE A 119 16.94 11.94 3.13
N GLU A 120 16.66 10.98 4.00
CA GLU A 120 17.67 10.16 4.69
C GLU A 120 17.57 8.71 4.23
N THR A 121 18.72 8.09 3.93
CA THR A 121 18.78 6.65 3.64
C THR A 121 18.35 5.85 4.88
N THR A 122 17.52 4.84 4.66
CA THR A 122 16.92 4.05 5.76
C THR A 122 17.87 2.99 6.31
N GLU A 123 18.76 2.47 5.47
CA GLU A 123 19.76 1.47 5.82
C GLU A 123 21.10 1.76 5.12
N ALA A 124 22.14 1.04 5.53
CA ALA A 124 23.41 1.08 4.83
C ALA A 124 23.33 0.27 3.53
N ALA A 125 23.93 0.78 2.46
CA ALA A 125 23.90 0.12 1.15
C ALA A 125 25.28 0.13 0.46
N PRO A 126 25.66 -0.95 -0.23
CA PRO A 126 26.84 -1.02 -1.06
C PRO A 126 26.59 -0.34 -2.41
N VAL A 127 27.53 0.50 -2.83
CA VAL A 127 27.63 1.05 -4.18
C VAL A 127 28.73 0.29 -4.90
N LEU A 128 28.34 -0.63 -5.76
CA LEU A 128 29.24 -1.45 -6.56
C LEU A 128 29.97 -0.59 -7.58
N GLY A 129 31.29 -0.78 -7.71
CA GLY A 129 32.07 -0.18 -8.79
C GLY A 129 31.81 -0.86 -10.14
N ALA A 130 31.47 -2.16 -10.13
CA ALA A 130 31.08 -2.91 -11.31
C ALA A 130 29.62 -2.59 -11.72
N PRO A 131 29.37 -1.89 -12.84
CA PRO A 131 28.00 -1.60 -13.27
C PRO A 131 27.29 -2.85 -13.78
N LEU A 132 25.98 -2.91 -13.59
CA LEU A 132 25.11 -3.85 -14.30
C LEU A 132 25.04 -3.42 -15.77
N SER A 133 25.56 -4.25 -16.68
CA SER A 133 25.70 -3.91 -18.10
C SER A 133 24.90 -4.80 -19.03
N ALA A 134 24.42 -5.95 -18.56
CA ALA A 134 23.56 -6.82 -19.34
C ALA A 134 22.50 -7.49 -18.48
N ILE A 135 21.28 -7.52 -19.00
CA ILE A 135 20.17 -8.32 -18.47
C ILE A 135 19.72 -9.25 -19.59
N GLN A 136 19.77 -10.54 -19.34
CA GLN A 136 19.30 -11.58 -20.25
C GLN A 136 18.30 -12.49 -19.55
N VAL A 137 17.40 -13.07 -20.34
CA VAL A 137 16.40 -14.03 -19.89
C VAL A 137 16.67 -15.36 -20.58
N TRP A 138 16.59 -16.45 -19.82
CA TRP A 138 16.55 -17.82 -20.33
C TRP A 138 15.16 -18.38 -20.06
N ASP A 139 14.39 -18.69 -21.10
CA ASP A 139 12.99 -19.16 -20.97
C ASP A 139 12.86 -20.69 -20.87
N GLY A 140 14.00 -21.39 -20.83
CA GLY A 140 14.09 -22.86 -20.88
C GLY A 140 14.56 -23.40 -22.24
N PHE A 141 14.50 -22.60 -23.30
CA PHE A 141 14.86 -23.00 -24.67
C PHE A 141 15.88 -22.07 -25.31
N SER A 142 15.73 -20.76 -25.11
CA SER A 142 16.55 -19.74 -25.75
C SER A 142 16.88 -18.59 -24.80
N HIS A 143 17.96 -17.87 -25.14
CA HIS A 143 18.27 -16.61 -24.53
C HIS A 143 17.54 -15.48 -25.26
N SER A 144 17.21 -14.42 -24.52
CA SER A 144 16.76 -13.14 -25.06
C SER A 144 17.35 -11.99 -24.25
N GLN A 145 17.75 -10.91 -24.90
CA GLN A 145 18.23 -9.71 -24.23
C GLN A 145 17.08 -8.85 -23.70
N ALA A 146 17.18 -8.41 -22.45
CA ALA A 146 16.21 -7.54 -21.80
C ALA A 146 16.82 -6.18 -21.36
N THR A 147 18.14 -5.98 -21.53
CA THR A 147 18.86 -4.77 -21.10
C THR A 147 18.19 -3.48 -21.59
N THR A 148 17.90 -3.37 -22.89
CA THR A 148 17.29 -2.17 -23.47
C THR A 148 15.89 -1.90 -22.94
N ALA A 149 15.10 -2.94 -22.72
CA ALA A 149 13.76 -2.80 -22.14
C ALA A 149 13.85 -2.32 -20.69
N ALA A 150 14.74 -2.90 -19.89
CA ALA A 150 14.95 -2.52 -18.49
C ALA A 150 15.53 -1.09 -18.28
N GLU A 151 16.16 -0.52 -19.31
CA GLU A 151 16.68 0.86 -19.29
C GLU A 151 15.70 1.88 -19.86
N ALA A 152 14.72 1.45 -20.68
CA ALA A 152 13.79 2.32 -21.36
C ALA A 152 12.54 2.58 -20.50
N GLU A 153 12.25 3.85 -20.21
CA GLU A 153 11.06 4.25 -19.46
C GLU A 153 9.78 3.76 -20.16
N GLY A 154 8.92 3.06 -19.40
CA GLY A 154 7.63 2.54 -19.87
C GLY A 154 7.72 1.24 -20.68
N GLN A 155 8.90 0.62 -20.80
CA GLN A 155 9.02 -0.74 -21.31
C GLN A 155 9.10 -1.73 -20.15
N THR A 156 8.52 -2.91 -20.36
CA THR A 156 8.54 -4.00 -19.38
C THR A 156 9.13 -5.27 -19.99
N PHE A 157 9.56 -6.18 -19.13
CA PHE A 157 10.08 -7.47 -19.54
C PHE A 157 9.78 -8.56 -18.52
N HIS A 158 9.58 -9.78 -19.01
CA HIS A 158 9.40 -10.96 -18.16
C HIS A 158 10.76 -11.56 -17.76
N PRO A 159 11.20 -11.48 -16.49
CA PRO A 159 12.52 -11.93 -16.06
C PRO A 159 12.76 -13.44 -16.20
N PHE A 160 11.68 -14.22 -16.32
CA PHE A 160 11.71 -15.68 -16.48
C PHE A 160 10.98 -16.13 -17.77
N GLY A 161 10.81 -15.20 -18.71
CA GLY A 161 9.98 -15.40 -19.89
C GLY A 161 8.47 -15.35 -19.60
N PRO A 162 7.62 -15.24 -20.62
CA PRO A 162 6.19 -14.94 -20.49
C PRO A 162 5.36 -16.04 -19.77
N ARG A 163 5.97 -17.20 -19.46
CA ARG A 163 5.32 -18.28 -18.70
C ARG A 163 6.03 -18.64 -17.40
N ALA A 164 7.18 -18.02 -17.09
CA ALA A 164 7.98 -18.27 -15.89
C ALA A 164 8.12 -19.76 -15.51
N ARG A 165 8.52 -20.61 -16.46
CA ARG A 165 8.58 -22.07 -16.27
C ARG A 165 9.70 -22.49 -15.31
N ASP A 166 9.59 -23.69 -14.77
CA ASP A 166 10.68 -24.34 -14.05
C ASP A 166 11.96 -24.38 -14.90
N GLY A 167 13.08 -24.00 -14.30
CA GLY A 167 14.38 -23.90 -14.97
C GLY A 167 14.61 -22.62 -15.77
N ALA A 168 13.59 -21.76 -15.98
CA ALA A 168 13.78 -20.43 -16.53
C ALA A 168 14.69 -19.59 -15.60
N ALA A 169 15.44 -18.65 -16.15
CA ALA A 169 16.37 -17.86 -15.36
C ALA A 169 16.52 -16.41 -15.84
N LEU A 170 16.56 -15.50 -14.88
CA LEU A 170 17.04 -14.13 -15.05
C LEU A 170 18.55 -14.13 -14.89
N MET A 171 19.28 -13.51 -15.83
CA MET A 171 20.74 -13.45 -15.83
C MET A 171 21.21 -11.99 -15.84
N LEU A 172 22.06 -11.65 -14.86
CA LEU A 172 22.58 -10.32 -14.63
C LEU A 172 24.10 -10.32 -14.86
N GLY A 173 24.54 -9.53 -15.83
CA GLY A 173 25.95 -9.40 -16.22
C GLY A 173 26.54 -8.08 -15.74
N PHE A 174 27.56 -8.15 -14.89
CA PHE A 174 28.24 -6.98 -14.34
C PHE A 174 29.58 -6.77 -15.04
N ALA A 175 29.80 -5.56 -15.55
CA ALA A 175 31.05 -5.19 -16.23
C ALA A 175 32.08 -4.62 -15.26
N GLY A 176 33.29 -4.47 -15.76
CA GLY A 176 34.31 -3.64 -15.13
C GLY A 176 35.56 -4.42 -14.70
N PRO A 177 36.69 -3.70 -14.54
CA PRO A 177 37.93 -4.28 -14.06
C PRO A 177 37.92 -4.56 -12.54
N ALA A 178 36.94 -4.01 -11.80
CA ALA A 178 36.78 -4.29 -10.38
C ALA A 178 36.60 -5.80 -10.12
N PRO A 179 37.18 -6.34 -9.03
CA PRO A 179 36.83 -7.67 -8.57
C PRO A 179 35.37 -7.67 -8.11
N ALA A 180 34.64 -8.76 -8.35
CA ALA A 180 33.31 -8.94 -7.77
C ALA A 180 33.38 -8.84 -6.23
N THR A 181 32.37 -8.20 -5.63
CA THR A 181 32.35 -7.96 -4.18
C THR A 181 32.15 -9.26 -3.40
N ASN A 182 32.75 -9.34 -2.20
CA ASN A 182 32.42 -10.32 -1.16
C ASN A 182 31.32 -9.82 -0.20
N GLY A 183 31.05 -8.52 -0.25
CA GLY A 183 30.01 -7.84 0.53
C GLY A 183 28.61 -8.04 -0.05
N PRO A 184 27.60 -7.36 0.49
CA PRO A 184 26.24 -7.47 -0.01
C PRO A 184 26.12 -6.89 -1.44
N ILE A 185 25.18 -7.42 -2.21
CA ILE A 185 24.72 -6.87 -3.50
C ILE A 185 23.25 -6.53 -3.34
N HIS A 186 22.92 -5.27 -3.59
CA HIS A 186 21.57 -4.73 -3.50
C HIS A 186 20.96 -4.64 -4.91
N LEU A 187 19.91 -5.42 -5.16
CA LEU A 187 19.12 -5.40 -6.39
C LEU A 187 17.74 -4.82 -6.08
N TYR A 188 17.48 -3.62 -6.55
CA TYR A 188 16.13 -3.05 -6.47
C TYR A 188 15.30 -3.52 -7.66
N VAL A 189 14.15 -4.11 -7.38
CA VAL A 189 13.22 -4.61 -8.39
C VAL A 189 11.99 -3.71 -8.40
N ARG A 190 11.62 -3.26 -9.60
CA ARG A 190 10.33 -2.59 -9.85
C ARG A 190 9.47 -3.45 -10.76
N THR A 191 8.30 -3.82 -10.27
CA THR A 191 7.27 -4.53 -11.02
C THR A 191 6.52 -3.58 -11.94
N ALA A 192 6.01 -4.09 -13.05
CA ALA A 192 5.11 -3.32 -13.91
C ALA A 192 3.82 -3.00 -13.15
N GLU A 193 3.35 -1.75 -13.20
CA GLU A 193 2.05 -1.40 -12.63
C GLU A 193 0.95 -2.22 -13.32
N THR A 194 0.31 -3.10 -12.57
CA THR A 194 -0.89 -3.80 -13.04
C THR A 194 -2.09 -2.87 -12.97
N ASP A 195 -2.90 -2.81 -14.04
CA ASP A 195 -4.21 -2.14 -14.08
C ASP A 195 -5.18 -2.77 -13.07
N GLY A 196 -5.02 -2.36 -11.81
CA GLY A 196 -5.87 -2.70 -10.68
C GLY A 196 -5.95 -1.49 -9.75
N PRO A 197 -7.07 -1.31 -9.02
CA PRO A 197 -7.10 -0.32 -7.97
C PRO A 197 -5.90 -0.60 -7.04
N PRO A 198 -5.09 0.42 -6.68
CA PRO A 198 -4.00 0.22 -5.73
C PRO A 198 -4.59 -0.46 -4.50
N PRO A 199 -3.94 -1.49 -3.93
CA PRO A 199 -4.41 -2.10 -2.70
C PRO A 199 -4.58 -0.96 -1.70
N ARG A 200 -5.82 -0.73 -1.26
CA ARG A 200 -6.08 0.25 -0.21
C ARG A 200 -5.23 -0.20 0.95
N GLU A 201 -4.28 0.64 1.38
CA GLU A 201 -3.45 0.35 2.54
C GLU A 201 -4.39 -0.02 3.69
N SER A 202 -4.42 -1.31 4.01
CA SER A 202 -5.23 -1.79 5.11
C SER A 202 -4.59 -1.26 6.38
N ARG A 203 -5.41 -0.76 7.29
CA ARG A 203 -4.99 -0.33 8.64
C ARG A 203 -4.43 -1.49 9.48
N THR A 204 -4.47 -2.73 8.96
CA THR A 204 -3.64 -3.80 9.49
C THR A 204 -2.18 -3.41 9.30
N ASP A 205 -1.51 -3.21 10.42
CA ASP A 205 -0.08 -3.04 10.58
C ASP A 205 0.71 -3.49 9.33
N PRO A 206 1.39 -2.59 8.60
CA PRO A 206 2.22 -2.97 7.46
C PRO A 206 3.32 -3.97 7.86
N ALA A 207 3.52 -4.20 9.17
CA ALA A 207 4.37 -5.24 9.72
C ALA A 207 3.75 -6.66 9.80
N LYS A 208 2.46 -6.88 9.48
CA LYS A 208 1.95 -8.25 9.30
C LYS A 208 2.39 -8.79 7.93
N VAL A 209 3.68 -9.04 7.83
CA VAL A 209 4.23 -10.03 6.89
C VAL A 209 3.57 -11.35 7.28
N TYR A 210 2.65 -11.83 6.45
CA TYR A 210 2.21 -13.20 6.58
C TYR A 210 3.45 -14.07 6.40
N ASP A 211 3.82 -14.86 7.40
CA ASP A 211 4.90 -15.84 7.32
C ASP A 211 4.45 -17.01 6.41
N LEU A 212 4.26 -16.67 5.14
CA LEU A 212 3.78 -17.55 4.10
C LEU A 212 4.94 -17.82 3.16
N PRO A 213 5.08 -19.07 2.68
CA PRO A 213 6.09 -19.40 1.68
C PRO A 213 5.83 -18.56 0.42
N PRO A 214 6.88 -18.05 -0.25
CA PRO A 214 6.72 -17.26 -1.46
C PRO A 214 6.03 -18.05 -2.58
N PRO A 215 5.40 -17.38 -3.56
CA PRO A 215 4.69 -18.02 -4.66
C PRO A 215 5.60 -18.74 -5.66
N ALA A 216 6.92 -18.70 -5.48
CA ALA A 216 7.86 -19.50 -6.24
C ALA A 216 9.13 -19.77 -5.42
N ALA A 217 9.76 -20.92 -5.67
CA ALA A 217 11.09 -21.20 -5.15
C ALA A 217 12.15 -20.72 -6.16
N LEU A 218 13.02 -19.83 -5.70
CA LEU A 218 14.07 -19.20 -6.50
C LEU A 218 15.45 -19.59 -5.98
N VAL A 219 16.36 -19.89 -6.90
CA VAL A 219 17.75 -20.25 -6.58
C VAL A 219 18.67 -19.22 -7.21
N TRP A 220 19.50 -18.59 -6.38
CA TRP A 220 20.52 -17.65 -6.82
C TRP A 220 21.85 -18.36 -7.01
N GLU A 221 22.52 -18.07 -8.12
CA GLU A 221 23.78 -18.69 -8.51
C GLU A 221 24.72 -17.66 -9.14
N TYR A 222 26.04 -17.90 -9.08
CA TYR A 222 27.05 -17.15 -9.81
C TYR A 222 27.86 -18.09 -10.71
N PHE A 223 28.46 -17.57 -11.78
CA PHE A 223 29.26 -18.37 -12.70
C PHE A 223 30.76 -18.28 -12.38
N ASP A 224 31.42 -19.42 -12.21
CA ASP A 224 32.85 -19.51 -11.88
C ASP A 224 33.78 -19.66 -13.11
N ALA A 225 33.25 -19.39 -14.30
CA ALA A 225 33.77 -19.71 -15.65
C ALA A 225 33.48 -21.14 -16.15
N THR A 226 33.12 -22.08 -15.27
CA THR A 226 32.86 -23.48 -15.65
C THR A 226 31.47 -23.95 -15.27
N HIS A 227 31.03 -23.66 -14.04
CA HIS A 227 29.78 -24.13 -13.46
C HIS A 227 29.04 -22.98 -12.78
N TRP A 228 27.73 -23.17 -12.61
CA TRP A 228 26.93 -22.33 -11.73
C TRP A 228 27.10 -22.82 -10.30
N GLN A 229 27.53 -21.90 -9.43
CA GLN A 229 27.75 -22.14 -8.01
C GLN A 229 26.65 -21.44 -7.20
N PRO A 230 26.19 -22.01 -6.07
CA PRO A 230 25.19 -21.37 -5.23
C PRO A 230 25.61 -19.99 -4.72
N LEU A 231 24.69 -19.04 -4.72
CA LEU A 231 24.85 -17.69 -4.19
C LEU A 231 23.87 -17.48 -3.03
N THR A 232 24.33 -16.94 -1.91
CA THR A 232 23.49 -16.81 -0.71
C THR A 232 22.53 -15.63 -0.83
N LEU A 233 21.22 -15.91 -0.77
CA LEU A 233 20.17 -14.92 -0.58
C LEU A 233 20.12 -14.52 0.90
N LEU A 234 20.30 -13.23 1.20
CA LEU A 234 20.24 -12.67 2.55
C LEU A 234 18.84 -12.14 2.87
N ARG A 235 18.19 -11.47 1.91
CA ARG A 235 16.86 -10.88 2.07
C ARG A 235 16.17 -10.77 0.71
N ASP A 236 14.87 -11.05 0.65
CA ASP A 236 14.01 -10.80 -0.52
C ASP A 236 12.72 -10.12 -0.05
N GLU A 237 12.56 -8.84 -0.39
CA GLU A 237 11.35 -8.08 -0.09
C GLU A 237 10.30 -8.18 -1.20
N THR A 238 10.68 -8.65 -2.39
CA THR A 238 9.84 -8.68 -3.60
C THR A 238 8.80 -9.80 -3.56
N THR A 239 8.90 -10.71 -2.59
CA THR A 239 8.06 -11.92 -2.50
C THR A 239 8.10 -12.70 -3.83
N ALA A 240 9.31 -13.10 -4.24
CA ALA A 240 9.57 -13.72 -5.53
C ALA A 240 9.06 -12.90 -6.74
N PHE A 241 9.49 -11.63 -6.83
CA PHE A 241 9.18 -10.73 -7.95
C PHE A 241 7.69 -10.39 -8.15
N THR A 242 6.86 -10.52 -7.11
CA THR A 242 5.42 -10.18 -7.19
C THR A 242 5.10 -8.75 -6.77
N ARG A 243 6.07 -8.05 -6.16
CA ARG A 243 5.98 -6.64 -5.80
C ARG A 243 7.35 -5.98 -5.84
N ASP A 244 7.34 -4.66 -5.85
CA ASP A 244 8.53 -3.84 -5.68
C ASP A 244 9.26 -4.18 -4.37
N GLY A 245 10.59 -4.10 -4.40
CA GLY A 245 11.38 -4.33 -3.20
C GLY A 245 12.86 -4.57 -3.47
N LEU A 246 13.60 -4.69 -2.38
CA LEU A 246 15.02 -4.98 -2.42
C LEU A 246 15.29 -6.49 -2.30
N ILE A 247 16.18 -7.00 -3.14
CA ILE A 247 16.81 -8.30 -2.99
C ILE A 247 18.26 -8.07 -2.58
N VAL A 248 18.66 -8.67 -1.46
CA VAL A 248 20.01 -8.57 -0.90
C VAL A 248 20.69 -9.93 -1.02
N LEU A 249 21.78 -9.98 -1.78
CA LEU A 249 22.59 -11.18 -1.99
C LEU A 249 23.95 -11.01 -1.31
N ARG A 250 24.57 -12.10 -0.86
CA ARG A 250 26.01 -12.08 -0.53
C ARG A 250 26.81 -12.20 -1.82
N GLY A 251 27.70 -11.26 -2.08
CA GLY A 251 28.54 -11.25 -3.27
C GLY A 251 29.51 -12.45 -3.35
N PRO A 252 29.84 -12.90 -4.57
CA PRO A 252 30.63 -14.11 -4.79
C PRO A 252 32.14 -13.93 -4.67
N GLY A 253 32.63 -12.68 -4.55
CA GLY A 253 34.04 -12.38 -4.45
C GLY A 253 34.87 -12.86 -5.64
N THR A 254 36.08 -13.35 -5.31
CA THR A 254 37.03 -13.91 -6.29
C THR A 254 36.56 -15.22 -6.93
N GLY A 255 35.45 -15.81 -6.44
CA GLY A 255 34.84 -17.01 -7.02
C GLY A 255 34.20 -16.75 -8.38
N ALA A 256 33.60 -15.57 -8.59
CA ALA A 256 33.07 -15.19 -9.90
C ALA A 256 34.20 -14.80 -10.86
N LYS A 257 34.03 -15.16 -12.14
CA LYS A 257 35.01 -14.88 -13.20
C LYS A 257 34.33 -14.19 -14.38
N LEU A 258 35.05 -13.27 -15.01
CA LEU A 258 34.63 -12.62 -16.25
C LEU A 258 34.55 -13.66 -17.37
N THR A 259 33.38 -13.83 -17.98
CA THR A 259 33.16 -14.82 -19.06
C THR A 259 32.05 -14.35 -19.99
N ALA A 260 32.15 -14.65 -21.29
CA ALA A 260 31.08 -14.42 -22.26
C ALA A 260 29.97 -15.49 -22.09
N ARG A 261 28.69 -15.11 -22.15
CA ARG A 261 27.58 -16.05 -21.89
C ARG A 261 26.28 -15.62 -22.57
N GLY A 262 25.52 -16.62 -23.03
CA GLY A 262 24.25 -16.41 -23.72
C GLY A 262 24.46 -15.61 -25.00
N ASP A 263 23.67 -14.57 -25.16
CA ASP A 263 23.71 -13.66 -26.32
C ASP A 263 24.63 -12.45 -26.10
N VAL A 264 25.45 -12.44 -25.04
CA VAL A 264 26.41 -11.36 -24.75
C VAL A 264 27.83 -11.88 -24.96
N ALA A 265 28.54 -11.25 -25.91
CA ALA A 265 29.90 -11.62 -26.28
C ALA A 265 30.95 -11.01 -25.34
N GLU A 266 30.62 -9.89 -24.69
CA GLU A 266 31.48 -9.24 -23.72
C GLU A 266 31.64 -10.13 -22.47
N PRO A 267 32.86 -10.28 -21.94
CA PRO A 267 33.09 -11.04 -20.72
C PRO A 267 32.63 -10.23 -19.51
N LEU A 268 31.62 -10.75 -18.78
CA LEU A 268 31.00 -10.13 -17.61
C LEU A 268 31.03 -11.09 -16.41
N TYR A 269 30.83 -10.56 -15.20
CA TYR A 269 30.51 -11.39 -14.03
C TYR A 269 29.03 -11.73 -14.07
N TRP A 270 28.70 -13.02 -14.11
CA TRP A 270 27.32 -13.47 -14.24
C TRP A 270 26.74 -13.94 -12.91
N LEU A 271 25.65 -13.31 -12.52
CA LEU A 271 24.72 -13.82 -11.52
C LEU A 271 23.45 -14.31 -12.25
N ARG A 272 22.80 -15.35 -11.74
CA ARG A 272 21.47 -15.73 -12.21
C ARG A 272 20.53 -16.03 -11.06
N CYS A 273 19.26 -15.73 -11.27
CA CYS A 273 18.14 -16.22 -10.48
C CYS A 273 17.40 -17.25 -11.33
N ARG A 274 17.36 -18.50 -10.89
CA ARG A 274 16.68 -19.59 -11.60
C ARG A 274 15.42 -20.00 -10.85
N VAL A 275 14.36 -20.23 -11.60
CA VAL A 275 13.11 -20.79 -11.08
C VAL A 275 13.32 -22.27 -10.81
N GLU A 276 13.17 -22.68 -9.54
CA GLU A 276 13.18 -24.09 -9.16
C GLU A 276 11.77 -24.68 -9.20
N THR A 277 10.80 -23.95 -8.66
CA THR A 277 9.37 -24.27 -8.80
C THR A 277 8.57 -22.99 -9.04
N ALA A 278 7.78 -22.97 -10.11
CA ALA A 278 6.88 -21.89 -10.44
C ALA A 278 5.49 -22.13 -9.82
N SER A 279 4.98 -21.19 -9.02
CA SER A 279 3.58 -21.20 -8.57
C SER A 279 2.92 -19.81 -8.65
N TRP A 280 3.45 -18.93 -9.51
CA TRP A 280 2.81 -17.66 -9.83
C TRP A 280 1.51 -17.87 -10.60
N GLU A 281 0.47 -17.12 -10.24
CA GLU A 281 -0.79 -17.05 -10.99
C GLU A 281 -0.65 -16.22 -12.27
N LYS A 282 0.25 -15.25 -12.22
CA LYS A 282 0.66 -14.38 -13.33
C LYS A 282 2.18 -14.30 -13.34
N ALA A 283 2.79 -14.54 -14.50
CA ALA A 283 4.24 -14.46 -14.63
C ALA A 283 4.71 -13.05 -14.24
N PRO A 284 5.80 -12.91 -13.46
CA PRO A 284 6.34 -11.60 -13.13
C PRO A 284 6.59 -10.77 -14.39
N ASP A 285 6.25 -9.49 -14.33
CA ASP A 285 6.59 -8.51 -15.34
C ASP A 285 7.26 -7.33 -14.65
N LEU A 286 8.44 -6.96 -15.14
CA LEU A 286 9.29 -5.98 -14.49
C LEU A 286 9.44 -4.77 -15.39
N ASP A 287 9.31 -3.61 -14.77
CA ASP A 287 9.69 -2.35 -15.39
C ASP A 287 11.20 -2.11 -15.24
N ALA A 288 11.80 -2.46 -14.10
CA ALA A 288 13.23 -2.25 -13.89
C ALA A 288 13.88 -3.20 -12.89
N ILE A 289 15.18 -3.45 -13.09
CA ILE A 289 16.08 -4.02 -12.09
C ILE A 289 17.31 -3.13 -12.00
N LEU A 290 17.55 -2.54 -10.84
CA LEU A 290 18.61 -1.57 -10.62
C LEU A 290 19.57 -2.02 -9.52
N VAL A 291 20.81 -1.55 -9.63
CA VAL A 291 21.87 -1.73 -8.63
C VAL A 291 22.23 -0.39 -8.00
N ASN A 292 22.97 -0.43 -6.88
CA ASN A 292 23.41 0.75 -6.14
C ASN A 292 22.24 1.63 -5.64
N CYS A 293 21.10 0.97 -5.38
CA CYS A 293 19.86 1.61 -4.94
C CYS A 293 19.61 1.34 -3.45
N VAL A 294 19.01 2.32 -2.76
CA VAL A 294 18.58 2.20 -1.37
C VAL A 294 17.31 3.03 -1.14
N GLU A 295 16.44 2.58 -0.24
CA GLU A 295 15.27 3.35 0.19
C GLU A 295 15.73 4.56 1.02
N ALA A 296 15.24 5.73 0.67
CA ALA A 296 15.39 6.98 1.41
C ALA A 296 14.01 7.56 1.73
N ARG A 297 13.86 8.16 2.91
CA ARG A 297 12.59 8.74 3.36
C ARG A 297 12.74 10.23 3.60
N GLN A 298 11.68 10.97 3.30
CA GLN A 298 11.65 12.43 3.39
C GLN A 298 11.50 12.88 4.85
N HIS A 299 12.58 12.78 5.62
CA HIS A 299 12.69 13.29 6.97
C HIS A 299 14.13 13.68 7.28
N THR A 300 14.27 14.43 8.36
CA THR A 300 15.54 14.75 8.98
C THR A 300 15.52 14.23 10.40
N THR A 301 16.58 13.52 10.80
CA THR A 301 16.76 13.04 12.16
C THR A 301 17.48 14.10 12.98
N LEU A 302 16.82 14.63 14.00
CA LEU A 302 17.42 15.53 14.98
C LEU A 302 17.89 14.73 16.19
N ARG A 303 19.03 15.13 16.77
CA ARG A 303 19.63 14.44 17.92
C ARG A 303 20.06 15.43 18.98
N GLY A 304 19.88 15.05 20.24
CA GLY A 304 20.36 15.79 21.42
C GLY A 304 19.71 17.17 21.58
N GLU A 305 18.44 17.31 21.21
CA GLU A 305 17.73 18.58 21.39
C GLU A 305 17.32 18.77 22.85
N ILE A 306 17.76 19.86 23.47
CA ILE A 306 17.36 20.23 24.83
C ILE A 306 16.11 21.12 24.73
N LEU A 307 14.99 20.58 25.20
CA LEU A 307 13.67 21.21 25.18
C LEU A 307 13.54 22.32 26.23
N GLY A 308 14.15 22.12 27.40
CA GLY A 308 14.07 23.10 28.48
C GLY A 308 14.39 22.51 29.85
N ARG A 309 14.13 23.33 30.88
CA ARG A 309 14.32 22.97 32.28
C ARG A 309 12.96 22.81 32.95
N SER A 310 12.81 21.77 33.77
CA SER A 310 11.63 21.63 34.61
C SER A 310 11.69 22.55 35.83
N LEU A 311 10.57 23.20 36.12
CA LEU A 311 10.32 23.96 37.34
C LEU A 311 9.61 23.13 38.43
N GLY A 312 9.41 21.84 38.20
CA GLY A 312 8.70 20.94 39.13
C GLY A 312 7.23 21.29 39.34
N VAL A 313 6.59 22.00 38.41
CA VAL A 313 5.16 22.34 38.47
C VAL A 313 4.33 21.34 37.64
N PRO A 314 3.05 21.12 38.00
CA PRO A 314 2.14 20.25 37.23
C PRO A 314 1.92 20.73 35.79
N ASN A 315 1.65 19.80 34.87
CA ASN A 315 1.22 20.07 33.49
C ASN A 315 2.18 20.95 32.68
N GLN A 316 3.48 20.85 32.94
CA GLN A 316 4.49 21.59 32.18
C GLN A 316 4.51 21.14 30.72
N THR A 317 4.77 22.10 29.83
CA THR A 317 4.84 21.88 28.39
C THR A 317 6.12 22.44 27.81
N PHE A 318 6.66 21.74 26.81
CA PHE A 318 7.85 22.12 26.05
C PHE A 318 7.59 21.89 24.56
N THR A 319 8.32 22.58 23.69
CA THR A 319 8.08 22.52 22.24
C THR A 319 9.35 22.15 21.51
N LEU A 320 9.25 21.15 20.62
CA LEU A 320 10.35 20.75 19.74
C LEU A 320 10.61 21.81 18.65
N SER A 321 11.87 21.93 18.25
CA SER A 321 12.33 22.94 17.29
C SER A 321 11.81 22.71 15.87
N ARG A 322 11.76 21.43 15.45
CA ARG A 322 11.27 21.00 14.13
C ARG A 322 9.93 20.27 14.23
N ARG A 323 9.05 20.58 13.29
CA ARG A 323 7.69 20.06 13.18
C ARG A 323 7.29 19.93 11.69
N PRO A 324 6.38 19.00 11.35
CA PRO A 324 5.76 18.01 12.24
C PRO A 324 6.74 16.92 12.66
N VAL A 325 6.43 16.22 13.76
CA VAL A 325 7.18 15.08 14.31
C VAL A 325 6.59 13.80 13.75
N LEU A 326 7.43 12.94 13.20
CA LEU A 326 6.99 11.73 12.51
C LEU A 326 6.98 10.53 13.46
N MET A 327 6.05 9.61 13.24
CA MET A 327 6.09 8.28 13.85
C MET A 327 7.21 7.44 13.24
N ARG A 328 7.86 6.63 14.08
CA ARG A 328 8.83 5.63 13.61
C ARG A 328 8.11 4.51 12.89
N LYS A 329 8.71 4.03 11.79
CA LYS A 329 8.23 2.84 11.05
C LYS A 329 8.16 1.62 11.97
N THR A 330 9.16 1.46 12.83
CA THR A 330 9.24 0.39 13.82
C THR A 330 9.48 1.02 15.19
N PRO A 331 8.59 0.80 16.18
CA PRO A 331 8.82 1.26 17.53
C PRO A 331 10.09 0.64 18.12
N GLU A 332 10.86 1.43 18.84
CA GLU A 332 12.04 0.96 19.55
C GLU A 332 11.70 0.74 21.02
N THR A 333 12.41 -0.17 21.67
CA THR A 333 12.28 -0.38 23.11
C THR A 333 13.61 -0.13 23.80
N THR A 334 13.57 0.65 24.88
CA THR A 334 14.69 0.85 25.78
C THR A 334 14.31 0.46 27.20
N VAL A 335 15.28 0.32 28.09
CA VAL A 335 15.06 -0.03 29.49
C VAL A 335 15.58 1.10 30.37
N THR A 336 14.74 1.57 31.28
CA THR A 336 15.12 2.56 32.30
C THR A 336 16.10 1.95 33.31
N PRO A 337 16.84 2.78 34.08
CA PRO A 337 17.73 2.29 35.14
C PRO A 337 17.02 1.43 36.21
N ASP A 338 15.73 1.62 36.43
CA ASP A 338 14.89 0.83 37.35
C ASP A 338 14.29 -0.44 36.72
N GLY A 339 14.66 -0.78 35.49
CA GLY A 339 14.30 -2.04 34.81
C GLY A 339 12.95 -2.03 34.09
N ARG A 340 12.31 -0.88 33.92
CA ARG A 340 11.05 -0.75 33.17
C ARG A 340 11.32 -0.63 31.67
N VAL A 341 10.52 -1.29 30.86
CA VAL A 341 10.60 -1.20 29.40
C VAL A 341 9.82 0.03 28.94
N VAL A 342 10.46 0.86 28.13
CA VAL A 342 9.89 2.07 27.52
C VAL A 342 9.82 1.86 26.01
N THR A 343 8.62 2.04 25.44
CA THR A 343 8.42 2.01 23.98
C THR A 343 8.51 3.42 23.40
N ILE A 344 9.39 3.61 22.43
CA ILE A 344 9.61 4.85 21.69
C ILE A 344 8.85 4.76 20.37
N ARG A 345 7.78 5.55 20.23
CA ARG A 345 6.94 5.59 19.03
C ARG A 345 7.32 6.74 18.09
N SER A 346 7.65 7.91 18.62
CA SER A 346 8.11 9.05 17.81
C SER A 346 9.38 9.70 18.37
N VAL A 347 9.34 10.13 19.64
CA VAL A 347 10.42 10.88 20.29
C VAL A 347 11.08 10.02 21.35
N ALA A 348 12.40 9.85 21.27
CA ALA A 348 13.19 9.29 22.35
C ALA A 348 13.43 10.39 23.39
N LEU A 349 12.47 10.57 24.31
CA LEU A 349 12.54 11.60 25.34
C LEU A 349 13.24 11.07 26.59
N GLU A 350 14.24 11.80 27.06
CA GLU A 350 14.94 11.51 28.31
C GLU A 350 14.92 12.74 29.22
N VAL A 351 14.78 12.51 30.53
CA VAL A 351 14.81 13.53 31.55
C VAL A 351 15.93 13.22 32.54
N ASP A 352 16.81 14.19 32.79
CA ASP A 352 17.76 14.09 33.90
C ASP A 352 17.04 14.32 35.23
N GLU A 353 16.97 13.25 36.01
CA GLU A 353 16.32 13.20 37.33
C GLU A 353 17.33 13.35 38.49
N GLY A 354 18.59 13.70 38.19
CA GLY A 354 19.68 13.89 39.15
C GLY A 354 20.64 12.70 39.27
N ALA A 355 20.28 11.55 38.70
CA ALA A 355 21.15 10.37 38.56
C ALA A 355 21.50 10.07 37.10
N GLY A 356 21.27 11.03 36.20
CA GLY A 356 21.43 10.90 34.75
C GLY A 356 20.09 10.86 34.02
N PHE A 357 20.19 10.87 32.68
CA PHE A 357 19.06 10.86 31.77
C PHE A 357 18.32 9.52 31.84
N THR A 358 17.03 9.59 32.17
CA THR A 358 16.12 8.45 32.25
C THR A 358 15.08 8.56 31.13
N PRO A 359 14.79 7.50 30.37
CA PRO A 359 13.80 7.55 29.31
C PRO A 359 12.38 7.65 29.86
N TRP A 360 11.56 8.46 29.20
CA TRP A 360 10.13 8.62 29.47
C TRP A 360 9.33 8.01 28.32
N GLN A 361 8.16 7.45 28.62
CA GLN A 361 7.31 6.78 27.64
C GLN A 361 6.24 7.72 27.09
N GLU A 362 6.11 7.73 25.77
CA GLU A 362 5.05 8.42 25.06
C GLU A 362 3.72 7.68 25.28
N VAL A 363 2.70 8.40 25.72
CA VAL A 363 1.31 7.92 25.84
C VAL A 363 0.36 8.86 25.11
N GLU A 364 -0.77 8.32 24.66
CA GLU A 364 -1.83 9.11 24.00
C GLU A 364 -2.46 10.12 24.96
N ASP A 365 -2.69 9.68 26.21
CA ASP A 365 -3.14 10.53 27.30
C ASP A 365 -2.74 9.97 28.68
N PHE A 366 -3.00 10.75 29.73
CA PHE A 366 -2.65 10.38 31.09
C PHE A 366 -3.74 9.60 31.86
N HIS A 367 -4.87 9.22 31.25
CA HIS A 367 -5.99 8.62 32.01
C HIS A 367 -5.59 7.31 32.69
N ALA A 368 -4.80 6.48 31.99
CA ALA A 368 -4.27 5.22 32.49
C ALA A 368 -2.99 5.37 33.34
N SER A 369 -2.38 6.55 33.38
CA SER A 369 -1.14 6.81 34.11
C SER A 369 -1.37 6.94 35.62
N GLY A 370 -0.48 6.34 36.40
CA GLY A 370 -0.31 6.59 37.83
C GLY A 370 0.59 7.79 38.13
N PRO A 371 0.74 8.17 39.41
CA PRO A 371 1.54 9.32 39.84
C PRO A 371 3.06 9.13 39.65
N GLU A 372 3.53 7.88 39.66
CA GLU A 372 4.96 7.52 39.51
C GLU A 372 5.34 7.10 38.08
N ASP A 373 4.41 7.25 37.14
CA ASP A 373 4.63 6.84 35.75
C ASP A 373 5.32 7.96 34.98
N ARG A 374 6.49 7.64 34.41
CA ARG A 374 7.29 8.52 33.56
C ARG A 374 6.68 8.64 32.16
N HIS A 375 5.48 9.19 32.11
CA HIS A 375 4.71 9.33 30.89
C HIS A 375 4.73 10.78 30.40
N PHE A 376 4.78 10.95 29.09
CA PHE A 376 4.57 12.24 28.44
C PHE A 376 3.61 12.06 27.25
N THR A 377 2.93 13.14 26.87
CA THR A 377 2.13 13.18 25.64
C THR A 377 2.79 14.13 24.65
N ILE A 378 2.65 13.87 23.36
CA ILE A 378 3.12 14.78 22.31
C ILE A 378 2.00 15.07 21.31
N ASN A 379 1.91 16.33 20.89
CA ASN A 379 1.18 16.70 19.70
C ASN A 379 2.14 16.74 18.49
N HIS A 380 2.08 15.75 17.62
CA HIS A 380 3.01 15.57 16.49
C HIS A 380 3.02 16.74 15.50
N ALA A 381 1.88 17.39 15.27
CA ALA A 381 1.78 18.52 14.36
C ALA A 381 2.49 19.77 14.89
N THR A 382 2.34 20.03 16.19
CA THR A 382 2.87 21.24 16.84
C THR A 382 4.23 21.02 17.50
N GLY A 383 4.61 19.77 17.77
CA GLY A 383 5.78 19.40 18.56
C GLY A 383 5.63 19.69 20.06
N LEU A 384 4.40 19.90 20.56
CA LEU A 384 4.14 20.21 21.97
C LEU A 384 4.21 18.93 22.81
N VAL A 385 5.23 18.83 23.65
CA VAL A 385 5.41 17.81 24.69
C VAL A 385 4.76 18.31 25.97
N ALA A 386 3.93 17.49 26.61
CA ALA A 386 3.31 17.80 27.90
C ALA A 386 3.57 16.69 28.92
N PHE A 387 3.69 17.09 30.17
CA PHE A 387 3.92 16.22 31.32
C PHE A 387 2.70 16.15 32.25
N GLY A 388 2.69 15.14 33.12
CA GLY A 388 1.57 14.87 34.01
C GLY A 388 1.36 15.90 35.13
N SER A 389 0.30 15.69 35.89
CA SER A 389 -0.09 16.56 37.01
C SER A 389 0.53 16.16 38.35
N GLY A 390 1.21 15.02 38.42
CA GLY A 390 1.65 14.38 39.66
C GLY A 390 0.62 13.43 40.27
N GLU A 391 -0.66 13.55 39.92
CA GLU A 391 -1.69 12.53 40.20
C GLU A 391 -1.82 11.54 39.03
N LYS A 392 -1.70 12.06 37.81
CA LYS A 392 -1.78 11.35 36.54
C LYS A 392 -0.53 11.68 35.74
N GLY A 393 0.46 10.77 35.78
CA GLY A 393 1.80 10.97 35.25
C GLY A 393 2.70 11.79 36.19
N LEU A 394 3.96 11.40 36.25
CA LEU A 394 5.00 12.02 37.08
C LEU A 394 5.30 13.45 36.61
N ILE A 395 5.61 14.34 37.57
CA ILE A 395 6.14 15.68 37.29
C ILE A 395 7.66 15.57 37.16
N PRO A 396 8.29 16.04 36.06
CA PRO A 396 9.73 16.09 35.95
C PRO A 396 10.34 16.88 37.11
N PRO A 397 11.41 16.39 37.76
CA PRO A 397 11.97 17.04 38.94
C PRO A 397 12.51 18.43 38.62
N VAL A 398 12.49 19.32 39.61
CA VAL A 398 13.07 20.66 39.51
C VAL A 398 14.54 20.56 39.14
N PHE A 399 14.96 21.28 38.10
CA PHE A 399 16.35 21.27 37.65
C PHE A 399 16.92 22.68 37.56
N ALA A 400 17.95 22.93 38.38
CA ALA A 400 18.68 24.19 38.44
C ALA A 400 20.19 23.93 38.40
N PRO A 401 20.74 23.50 37.26
CA PRO A 401 22.16 23.17 37.17
C PRO A 401 23.00 24.44 37.09
N ALA A 402 24.24 24.36 37.58
CA ALA A 402 25.22 25.45 37.47
C ALA A 402 25.57 25.79 36.00
N SER A 403 25.39 24.84 35.07
CA SER A 403 25.67 25.00 33.63
C SER A 403 24.56 25.72 32.85
N GLY A 404 23.36 25.86 33.42
CA GLY A 404 22.20 26.45 32.74
C GLY A 404 21.55 25.60 31.64
N VAL A 405 22.04 24.38 31.39
CA VAL A 405 21.49 23.44 30.40
C VAL A 405 20.20 22.79 30.94
N GLY A 406 19.17 22.60 30.11
CA GLY A 406 17.91 21.97 30.54
C GLY A 406 18.03 20.47 30.83
N ASN A 407 17.17 19.91 31.68
CA ASN A 407 17.13 18.45 31.95
C ASN A 407 16.23 17.67 31.00
N ILE A 408 15.41 18.33 30.19
CA ILE A 408 14.48 17.64 29.29
C ILE A 408 15.10 17.61 27.91
N MET A 409 15.38 16.42 27.41
CA MET A 409 16.10 16.20 26.16
C MET A 409 15.34 15.24 25.26
N ALA A 410 15.13 15.65 24.01
CA ALA A 410 14.83 14.70 22.94
C ALA A 410 16.16 14.15 22.43
N ARG A 411 16.49 12.92 22.84
CA ARG A 411 17.70 12.20 22.43
C ARG A 411 17.78 12.10 20.92
N ASP A 412 16.67 11.71 20.30
CA ASP A 412 16.45 11.84 18.87
C ASP A 412 14.98 11.76 18.49
N TYR A 413 14.64 12.40 17.38
CA TYR A 413 13.32 12.35 16.76
C TYR A 413 13.42 12.68 15.26
N GLN A 414 12.40 12.29 14.51
CA GLN A 414 12.32 12.53 13.08
C GLN A 414 11.31 13.63 12.80
N SER A 415 11.67 14.56 11.91
CA SER A 415 10.78 15.62 11.45
C SER A 415 10.84 15.79 9.94
N GLY A 416 9.74 16.18 9.33
CA GLY A 416 9.62 16.34 7.89
C GLY A 416 8.30 15.76 7.42
N GLY A 417 8.31 15.10 6.27
CA GLY A 417 7.11 14.57 5.66
C GLY A 417 6.25 15.61 4.97
N GLY A 418 5.05 15.18 4.58
CA GLY A 418 4.10 16.00 3.86
C GLY A 418 4.11 15.78 2.36
N ARG A 419 3.16 16.43 1.69
CA ARG A 419 2.98 16.32 0.23
C ARG A 419 4.15 16.88 -0.57
N ARG A 420 4.93 17.80 0.03
CA ARG A 420 6.14 18.37 -0.57
C ARG A 420 7.22 17.31 -0.87
N GLY A 421 7.22 16.18 -0.16
CA GLY A 421 8.12 15.08 -0.42
C GLY A 421 7.79 14.28 -1.68
N ASN A 422 6.61 14.49 -2.29
CA ASN A 422 6.25 13.81 -3.54
C ASN A 422 6.90 14.52 -4.72
N LEU A 423 8.00 13.95 -5.20
CA LEU A 423 8.85 14.55 -6.22
C LEU A 423 8.93 13.66 -7.46
N PRO A 424 9.06 14.22 -8.67
CA PRO A 424 9.24 13.41 -9.87
C PRO A 424 10.58 12.66 -9.85
N GLY A 425 10.71 11.65 -10.72
CA GLY A 425 11.99 11.01 -11.01
C GLY A 425 13.05 12.04 -11.40
N GLY A 426 14.27 11.88 -10.90
CA GLY A 426 15.41 12.75 -11.16
C GLY A 426 15.51 14.03 -10.30
N ALA A 427 14.51 14.34 -9.48
CA ALA A 427 14.51 15.56 -8.66
C ALA A 427 15.54 15.54 -7.51
N ILE A 428 15.75 14.39 -6.87
CA ILE A 428 16.70 14.18 -5.77
C ILE A 428 18.08 13.95 -6.39
N SER A 429 18.92 14.98 -6.41
CA SER A 429 20.18 14.99 -7.18
C SER A 429 21.40 15.46 -6.39
N THR A 430 21.22 15.96 -5.16
CA THR A 430 22.30 16.52 -4.35
C THR A 430 22.58 15.65 -3.13
N ILE A 431 23.85 15.33 -2.88
CA ILE A 431 24.29 14.67 -1.66
C ILE A 431 24.67 15.76 -0.63
N GLN A 432 24.05 15.74 0.55
CA GLN A 432 24.36 16.70 1.63
C GLN A 432 25.39 16.15 2.62
N SER A 433 25.35 14.85 2.91
CA SER A 433 26.35 14.20 3.75
C SER A 433 27.70 14.06 3.03
N HIS A 434 28.80 14.03 3.79
CA HIS A 434 30.11 13.73 3.22
C HIS A 434 30.21 12.24 2.89
N LEU A 435 30.17 11.89 1.59
CA LEU A 435 30.37 10.52 1.08
C LEU A 435 31.58 10.43 0.15
N PRO A 436 32.76 10.05 0.65
CA PRO A 436 33.91 9.75 -0.19
C PRO A 436 33.62 8.63 -1.20
N GLY A 437 34.07 8.81 -2.44
CA GLY A 437 33.98 7.77 -3.47
C GLY A 437 32.63 7.71 -4.22
N VAL A 438 31.66 8.56 -3.89
CA VAL A 438 30.39 8.67 -4.62
C VAL A 438 30.40 9.95 -5.45
N GLN A 439 30.10 9.84 -6.74
CA GLN A 439 30.07 10.95 -7.68
C GLN A 439 28.73 11.68 -7.68
N GLY A 440 27.64 10.96 -7.53
CA GLY A 440 26.30 11.53 -7.64
C GLY A 440 25.22 10.63 -7.10
N VAL A 441 24.02 11.19 -6.99
CA VAL A 441 22.79 10.50 -6.59
C VAL A 441 21.66 10.92 -7.53
N ILE A 442 20.75 10.00 -7.80
CA ILE A 442 19.50 10.28 -8.51
C ILE A 442 18.38 9.41 -7.93
N ASN A 443 17.14 9.91 -7.85
CA ASN A 443 15.99 9.03 -7.70
C ASN A 443 15.48 8.58 -9.09
N PRO A 444 15.66 7.31 -9.50
CA PRO A 444 15.20 6.88 -10.82
C PRO A 444 13.67 6.97 -10.97
N PHE A 445 12.93 6.88 -9.87
CA PHE A 445 11.47 6.87 -9.85
C PHE A 445 10.92 8.02 -8.99
N PRO A 446 9.66 8.41 -9.18
CA PRO A 446 9.01 9.39 -8.33
C PRO A 446 9.06 9.01 -6.85
N ALA A 447 9.30 9.99 -5.99
CA ALA A 447 9.08 9.86 -4.56
C ALA A 447 7.57 9.97 -4.28
N THR A 448 7.02 9.06 -3.49
CA THR A 448 5.56 8.95 -3.26
C THR A 448 5.24 8.62 -1.80
N GLY A 449 3.96 8.66 -1.43
CA GLY A 449 3.48 8.33 -0.07
C GLY A 449 3.58 9.48 0.94
N GLY A 450 4.06 10.65 0.52
CA GLY A 450 4.07 11.86 1.35
C GLY A 450 2.66 12.46 1.47
N ALA A 451 2.15 12.60 2.69
CA ALA A 451 0.88 13.23 2.96
C ALA A 451 1.00 14.19 4.14
N ASP A 452 0.31 15.33 4.04
CA ASP A 452 0.19 16.26 5.15
C ASP A 452 -0.73 15.65 6.23
N GLU A 453 -0.65 16.17 7.46
CA GLU A 453 -1.57 15.77 8.52
C GLU A 453 -3.03 15.91 8.08
N GLU A 454 -3.84 14.88 8.32
CA GLU A 454 -5.24 14.84 7.95
C GLU A 454 -6.00 16.03 8.54
N SER A 455 -6.75 16.77 7.72
CA SER A 455 -7.56 17.89 8.23
C SER A 455 -8.66 17.39 9.18
N VAL A 456 -9.15 18.26 10.05
CA VAL A 456 -10.26 17.91 10.97
C VAL A 456 -11.45 17.39 10.19
N ASP A 457 -11.84 18.04 9.09
CA ASP A 457 -13.00 17.63 8.28
C ASP A 457 -12.81 16.27 7.59
N ALA A 458 -11.60 15.98 7.10
CA ALA A 458 -11.27 14.67 6.55
C ALA A 458 -11.37 13.57 7.63
N ALA A 459 -10.87 13.85 8.84
CA ALA A 459 -11.01 12.94 9.97
C ALA A 459 -12.49 12.70 10.35
N LYS A 460 -13.37 13.72 10.27
CA LYS A 460 -14.81 13.54 10.50
C LYS A 460 -15.44 12.60 9.46
N ALA A 461 -15.11 12.79 8.19
CA ALA A 461 -15.63 11.97 7.10
C ALA A 461 -15.13 10.51 7.16
N ARG A 462 -13.84 10.33 7.47
CA ARG A 462 -13.25 9.01 7.68
C ARG A 462 -13.87 8.32 8.90
N ALA A 463 -14.05 9.03 10.01
CA ALA A 463 -14.61 8.47 11.23
C ALA A 463 -16.00 7.85 11.03
N ALA A 464 -16.88 8.52 10.29
CA ALA A 464 -18.19 7.97 9.96
C ALA A 464 -18.07 6.64 9.18
N SER A 465 -17.11 6.58 8.25
CA SER A 465 -16.84 5.38 7.45
C SER A 465 -16.18 4.27 8.29
N GLU A 466 -15.27 4.58 9.20
CA GLU A 466 -14.62 3.59 10.08
C GLU A 466 -15.60 3.00 11.11
N ILE A 467 -16.44 3.84 11.72
CA ILE A 467 -17.49 3.41 12.64
C ILE A 467 -18.51 2.53 11.90
N ALA A 468 -18.84 2.88 10.65
CA ALA A 468 -19.73 2.06 9.82
C ALA A 468 -19.08 0.76 9.34
N ALA A 469 -17.79 0.77 8.99
CA ALA A 469 -17.07 -0.38 8.45
C ALA A 469 -16.77 -1.45 9.51
N ASN A 470 -16.73 -1.07 10.79
CA ASN A 470 -16.59 -1.94 11.97
C ASN A 470 -15.41 -2.95 11.95
N GLY A 471 -14.50 -2.87 10.97
CA GLY A 471 -13.25 -3.63 10.86
C GLY A 471 -13.38 -5.16 10.98
N ARG A 472 -14.58 -5.73 10.78
CA ARG A 472 -14.88 -7.14 11.04
C ARG A 472 -15.70 -7.73 9.90
N ALA A 473 -15.43 -8.99 9.58
CA ALA A 473 -16.20 -9.76 8.62
C ALA A 473 -17.43 -10.35 9.30
N VAL A 474 -18.62 -9.75 9.08
CA VAL A 474 -19.88 -10.21 9.68
C VAL A 474 -20.83 -10.73 8.62
N THR A 475 -21.02 -9.99 7.54
CA THR A 475 -21.88 -10.36 6.41
C THR A 475 -21.07 -10.98 5.27
N ALA A 476 -21.75 -11.69 4.35
CA ALA A 476 -21.11 -12.24 3.16
C ALA A 476 -20.38 -11.16 2.33
N ILE A 477 -20.98 -9.97 2.21
CA ILE A 477 -20.39 -8.83 1.48
C ILE A 477 -19.11 -8.34 2.17
N ASP A 478 -19.04 -8.38 3.50
CA ASP A 478 -17.83 -8.01 4.24
C ASP A 478 -16.70 -8.98 3.93
N PHE A 479 -16.98 -10.30 3.93
CA PHE A 479 -15.99 -11.32 3.54
C PHE A 479 -15.51 -11.13 2.10
N GLU A 480 -16.42 -10.84 1.16
CA GLU A 480 -16.07 -10.57 -0.24
C GLU A 480 -15.18 -9.33 -0.36
N THR A 481 -15.56 -8.22 0.29
CA THR A 481 -14.83 -6.95 0.24
C THR A 481 -13.44 -7.08 0.86
N LEU A 482 -13.33 -7.75 2.01
CA LEU A 482 -12.06 -7.97 2.70
C LEU A 482 -11.17 -8.96 1.92
N ALA A 483 -11.74 -9.96 1.24
CA ALA A 483 -10.97 -10.83 0.35
C ALA A 483 -10.37 -10.03 -0.81
N LEU A 484 -11.13 -9.14 -1.45
CA LEU A 484 -10.61 -8.27 -2.51
C LEU A 484 -9.46 -7.38 -2.01
N GLN A 485 -9.55 -6.87 -0.77
CA GLN A 485 -8.46 -6.09 -0.15
C GLN A 485 -7.19 -6.93 0.08
N ALA A 486 -7.30 -8.25 0.22
CA ALA A 486 -6.15 -9.15 0.29
C ALA A 486 -5.47 -9.38 -1.09
N GLY A 487 -6.03 -8.85 -2.18
CA GLY A 487 -5.40 -8.80 -3.50
C GLY A 487 -5.89 -9.85 -4.51
N VAL A 488 -7.05 -10.47 -4.29
CA VAL A 488 -7.69 -11.31 -5.31
C VAL A 488 -8.59 -10.46 -6.22
N ARG A 489 -8.78 -10.88 -7.47
CA ARG A 489 -9.54 -10.10 -8.46
C ARG A 489 -11.05 -10.20 -8.24
N ARG A 490 -11.55 -11.38 -7.87
CA ARG A 490 -12.96 -11.61 -7.56
C ARG A 490 -13.10 -12.51 -6.34
N ALA A 491 -14.15 -12.32 -5.56
CA ALA A 491 -14.48 -13.14 -4.41
C ALA A 491 -15.99 -13.33 -4.29
N LYS A 492 -16.42 -14.50 -3.79
CA LYS A 492 -17.82 -14.79 -3.46
C LYS A 492 -17.90 -15.50 -2.12
N ALA A 493 -18.67 -14.99 -1.19
CA ALA A 493 -18.89 -15.62 0.09
C ALA A 493 -20.25 -16.35 0.10
N LEU A 494 -20.21 -17.62 0.47
CA LEU A 494 -21.36 -18.49 0.65
C LEU A 494 -21.53 -18.76 2.15
N ALA A 495 -22.58 -18.17 2.72
CA ALA A 495 -22.96 -18.42 4.11
C ALA A 495 -23.55 -19.82 4.26
N LEU A 496 -23.43 -20.38 5.47
CA LEU A 496 -23.95 -21.71 5.83
C LEU A 496 -23.38 -22.84 4.97
N THR A 497 -22.27 -22.61 4.27
CA THR A 497 -21.74 -23.54 3.28
C THR A 497 -20.41 -24.08 3.75
N HIS A 498 -20.25 -25.40 3.69
CA HIS A 498 -19.02 -26.11 4.05
C HIS A 498 -18.50 -26.93 2.85
N PRO A 499 -17.21 -26.81 2.45
CA PRO A 499 -16.72 -27.43 1.22
C PRO A 499 -16.80 -28.96 1.17
N ARG A 500 -16.68 -29.63 2.33
CA ARG A 500 -16.80 -31.10 2.41
C ARG A 500 -18.24 -31.63 2.39
N TYR A 501 -19.24 -30.75 2.55
CA TYR A 501 -20.66 -31.15 2.58
C TYR A 501 -21.50 -30.26 1.65
N PRO A 502 -21.29 -30.33 0.32
CA PRO A 502 -22.03 -29.52 -0.64
C PRO A 502 -23.55 -29.74 -0.52
N GLY A 503 -24.32 -28.66 -0.59
CA GLY A 503 -25.79 -28.69 -0.53
C GLY A 503 -26.40 -28.86 0.88
N VAL A 504 -25.58 -28.97 1.93
CA VAL A 504 -26.03 -29.02 3.31
C VAL A 504 -25.72 -27.70 4.00
N GLU A 505 -26.74 -27.08 4.59
CA GLU A 505 -26.57 -25.86 5.39
C GLU A 505 -25.92 -26.19 6.75
N ILE A 506 -24.72 -25.65 6.99
CA ILE A 506 -23.97 -25.83 8.24
C ILE A 506 -23.87 -24.47 8.97
N PRO A 507 -24.56 -24.30 10.12
CA PRO A 507 -24.48 -23.09 10.91
C PRO A 507 -23.05 -22.74 11.33
N GLY A 508 -22.71 -21.46 11.20
CA GLY A 508 -21.37 -20.96 11.56
C GLY A 508 -20.30 -21.18 10.49
N SER A 509 -20.58 -21.94 9.41
CA SER A 509 -19.64 -22.15 8.31
C SER A 509 -19.80 -21.06 7.24
N VAL A 510 -18.68 -20.48 6.80
CA VAL A 510 -18.60 -19.55 5.68
C VAL A 510 -17.53 -20.03 4.71
N THR A 511 -17.91 -20.26 3.46
CA THR A 511 -16.97 -20.57 2.38
C THR A 511 -16.79 -19.34 1.50
N VAL A 512 -15.55 -18.88 1.35
CA VAL A 512 -15.18 -17.80 0.44
C VAL A 512 -14.44 -18.39 -0.76
N ILE A 513 -15.04 -18.25 -1.93
CA ILE A 513 -14.47 -18.64 -3.21
C ILE A 513 -13.66 -17.45 -3.71
N VAL A 514 -12.39 -17.67 -4.07
CA VAL A 514 -11.48 -16.59 -4.51
C VAL A 514 -10.92 -16.87 -5.89
N VAL A 515 -10.98 -15.86 -6.76
CA VAL A 515 -10.43 -15.91 -8.11
C VAL A 515 -9.27 -14.93 -8.18
N PRO A 516 -8.04 -15.40 -8.45
CA PRO A 516 -6.88 -14.53 -8.54
C PRO A 516 -6.93 -13.67 -9.80
N ASP A 517 -6.04 -12.69 -9.88
CA ASP A 517 -5.68 -12.08 -11.15
C ASP A 517 -4.67 -12.99 -11.85
N GLY A 518 -5.01 -13.53 -13.01
CA GLY A 518 -4.18 -14.50 -13.71
C GLY A 518 -4.53 -14.58 -15.19
N ASP A 519 -3.54 -14.95 -16.00
CA ASP A 519 -3.66 -14.92 -17.47
C ASP A 519 -4.24 -16.22 -18.06
N ALA A 520 -4.39 -17.26 -17.24
CA ALA A 520 -5.00 -18.52 -17.66
C ALA A 520 -6.50 -18.30 -17.98
N PRO A 521 -7.08 -19.02 -18.97
CA PRO A 521 -8.52 -18.95 -19.25
C PRO A 521 -9.41 -19.30 -18.03
N ASN A 522 -8.86 -20.10 -17.10
CA ASN A 522 -9.47 -20.50 -15.84
C ASN A 522 -8.57 -20.12 -14.64
N PRO A 523 -8.48 -18.82 -14.26
CA PRO A 523 -7.57 -18.36 -13.22
C PRO A 523 -7.79 -19.11 -11.90
N THR A 524 -6.79 -19.84 -11.44
CA THR A 524 -6.90 -20.70 -10.25
C THR A 524 -5.92 -20.20 -9.19
N PRO A 525 -6.36 -19.97 -7.94
CA PRO A 525 -5.49 -19.44 -6.92
C PRO A 525 -4.43 -20.46 -6.50
N SER A 526 -3.22 -19.97 -6.32
CA SER A 526 -2.10 -20.68 -5.72
C SER A 526 -2.33 -20.95 -4.24
N ALA A 527 -1.60 -21.92 -3.68
CA ALA A 527 -1.62 -22.18 -2.24
C ALA A 527 -1.23 -20.93 -1.42
N TYR A 528 -0.31 -20.10 -1.94
CA TYR A 528 0.07 -18.83 -1.34
C TYR A 528 -1.11 -17.87 -1.23
N THR A 529 -1.83 -17.64 -2.34
CA THR A 529 -2.98 -16.72 -2.38
C THR A 529 -4.11 -17.19 -1.46
N LEU A 530 -4.41 -18.50 -1.46
CA LEU A 530 -5.40 -19.07 -0.53
C LEU A 530 -5.02 -18.82 0.94
N ALA A 531 -3.75 -19.07 1.30
CA ALA A 531 -3.27 -18.88 2.66
C ALA A 531 -3.18 -17.39 3.06
N LYS A 532 -2.83 -16.50 2.12
CA LYS A 532 -2.83 -15.04 2.30
C LYS A 532 -4.22 -14.52 2.63
N VAL A 533 -5.22 -14.90 1.84
CA VAL A 533 -6.62 -14.50 2.07
C VAL A 533 -7.14 -15.12 3.37
N ALA A 534 -6.84 -16.40 3.63
CA ALA A 534 -7.26 -17.08 4.86
C ALA A 534 -6.71 -16.36 6.10
N THR A 535 -5.42 -16.05 6.12
CA THR A 535 -4.79 -15.37 7.26
C THR A 535 -5.30 -13.93 7.42
N HIS A 536 -5.58 -13.25 6.32
CA HIS A 536 -6.19 -11.91 6.35
C HIS A 536 -7.57 -11.93 7.00
N LEU A 537 -8.44 -12.82 6.54
CA LEU A 537 -9.82 -12.92 7.02
C LEU A 537 -9.93 -13.55 8.42
N ASP A 538 -9.03 -14.46 8.80
CA ASP A 538 -9.01 -15.07 10.13
C ASP A 538 -8.81 -14.02 11.24
N GLY A 539 -8.01 -12.98 10.98
CA GLY A 539 -7.84 -11.85 11.90
C GLY A 539 -9.06 -10.93 12.05
N LEU A 540 -10.05 -11.07 11.15
CA LEU A 540 -11.20 -10.17 11.01
C LEU A 540 -12.55 -10.85 11.24
N ARG A 541 -12.63 -12.19 11.20
CA ARG A 541 -13.86 -12.96 11.42
C ARG A 541 -14.29 -12.97 12.89
N LEU A 542 -15.55 -13.38 13.12
CA LEU A 542 -16.05 -13.69 14.46
C LEU A 542 -15.47 -15.02 14.96
N ILE A 543 -15.28 -15.14 16.29
CA ILE A 543 -14.57 -16.27 16.91
C ILE A 543 -15.24 -17.63 16.61
N SER A 544 -16.57 -17.65 16.47
CA SER A 544 -17.39 -18.85 16.23
C SER A 544 -17.64 -19.14 14.75
N THR A 545 -17.06 -18.36 13.83
CA THR A 545 -17.21 -18.59 12.38
C THR A 545 -16.14 -19.55 11.89
N GLU A 546 -16.54 -20.70 11.36
CA GLU A 546 -15.65 -21.60 10.64
C GLU A 546 -15.45 -21.05 9.22
N LEU A 547 -14.22 -20.67 8.89
CA LEU A 547 -13.87 -20.03 7.63
C LEU A 547 -13.16 -21.00 6.71
N HIS A 548 -13.63 -21.09 5.47
CA HIS A 548 -12.98 -21.88 4.41
C HIS A 548 -12.69 -20.98 3.21
N ILE A 549 -11.45 -20.96 2.75
CA ILE A 549 -11.06 -20.30 1.50
C ILE A 549 -10.80 -21.38 0.46
N VAL A 550 -11.49 -21.30 -0.68
CA VAL A 550 -11.43 -22.33 -1.73
C VAL A 550 -11.23 -21.72 -3.10
N ALA A 551 -10.63 -22.50 -4.00
CA ALA A 551 -10.59 -22.19 -5.42
C ALA A 551 -11.99 -22.29 -6.05
N PRO A 552 -12.27 -21.55 -7.14
CA PRO A 552 -13.49 -21.70 -7.92
C PRO A 552 -13.56 -23.08 -8.57
N THR A 553 -14.78 -23.60 -8.68
CA THR A 553 -15.06 -24.73 -9.58
C THR A 553 -15.45 -24.16 -10.94
N TYR A 554 -14.72 -24.61 -11.97
CA TYR A 554 -14.88 -24.13 -13.33
C TYR A 554 -15.62 -25.15 -14.19
N ASN A 555 -16.61 -24.68 -14.93
CA ASN A 555 -17.30 -25.42 -15.96
C ASN A 555 -16.73 -25.03 -17.33
N GLU A 556 -16.15 -25.99 -18.05
CA GLU A 556 -15.62 -25.77 -19.40
C GLU A 556 -16.78 -25.67 -20.40
N VAL A 557 -16.87 -24.55 -21.11
CA VAL A 557 -17.93 -24.30 -22.10
C VAL A 557 -17.32 -24.28 -23.50
N ALA A 558 -17.71 -25.25 -24.32
CA ALA A 558 -17.33 -25.33 -25.73
C ALA A 558 -18.56 -25.08 -26.62
N ILE A 559 -18.34 -24.41 -27.75
CA ILE A 559 -19.39 -24.03 -28.70
C ILE A 559 -19.12 -24.76 -30.00
N GLU A 560 -20.11 -25.47 -30.48
CA GLU A 560 -20.10 -26.15 -31.77
C GLU A 560 -21.09 -25.43 -32.68
N ALA A 561 -20.59 -24.84 -33.78
CA ALA A 561 -21.42 -24.06 -34.67
C ALA A 561 -21.04 -24.21 -36.14
N ASP A 562 -22.06 -24.39 -36.99
CA ASP A 562 -21.92 -24.34 -38.45
C ASP A 562 -22.47 -22.99 -38.95
N ILE A 563 -21.60 -22.22 -39.57
CA ILE A 563 -21.77 -20.78 -39.79
C ILE A 563 -21.70 -20.47 -41.27
N VAL A 564 -22.62 -19.64 -41.77
CA VAL A 564 -22.58 -19.12 -43.14
C VAL A 564 -22.03 -17.70 -43.13
N THR A 565 -20.93 -17.48 -43.85
CA THR A 565 -20.26 -16.17 -43.96
C THR A 565 -20.52 -15.51 -45.31
N GLY A 566 -20.31 -14.19 -45.35
CA GLY A 566 -20.39 -13.40 -46.57
C GLY A 566 -19.40 -13.86 -47.66
N ARG A 567 -19.78 -13.71 -48.93
CA ARG A 567 -19.02 -14.22 -50.10
C ARG A 567 -17.58 -13.72 -50.22
N THR A 568 -17.29 -12.55 -49.64
CA THR A 568 -15.97 -11.90 -49.67
C THR A 568 -15.22 -11.99 -48.35
N ALA A 569 -15.80 -12.65 -47.34
CA ALA A 569 -15.19 -12.79 -46.02
C ALA A 569 -14.04 -13.80 -46.07
N ASN A 570 -12.98 -13.57 -45.29
CA ASN A 570 -11.94 -14.56 -45.06
C ASN A 570 -12.37 -15.48 -43.90
N PRO A 571 -12.64 -16.79 -44.14
CA PRO A 571 -13.09 -17.70 -43.09
C PRO A 571 -12.14 -17.76 -41.90
N GLU A 572 -10.82 -17.73 -42.12
CA GLU A 572 -9.87 -17.81 -41.02
C GLU A 572 -9.96 -16.60 -40.09
N THR A 573 -10.04 -15.39 -40.65
CA THR A 573 -10.19 -14.15 -39.88
C THR A 573 -11.51 -14.12 -39.12
N VAL A 574 -12.62 -14.54 -39.74
CA VAL A 574 -13.94 -14.58 -39.07
C VAL A 574 -13.94 -15.60 -37.93
N ARG A 575 -13.31 -16.76 -38.13
CA ARG A 575 -13.14 -17.77 -37.09
C ARG A 575 -12.30 -17.26 -35.92
N GLU A 576 -11.17 -16.62 -36.18
CA GLU A 576 -10.32 -16.02 -35.13
C GLU A 576 -11.06 -14.93 -34.33
N ASP A 577 -11.79 -14.04 -35.02
CA ASP A 577 -12.59 -12.99 -34.38
C ASP A 577 -13.72 -13.60 -33.54
N LEU A 578 -14.44 -14.60 -34.06
CA LEU A 578 -15.50 -15.28 -33.33
C LEU A 578 -14.98 -16.04 -32.11
N GLU A 579 -13.88 -16.79 -32.24
CA GLU A 579 -13.23 -17.48 -31.12
C GLU A 579 -12.79 -16.48 -30.06
N ALA A 580 -12.16 -15.36 -30.46
CA ALA A 580 -11.76 -14.32 -29.52
C ALA A 580 -12.95 -13.71 -28.77
N ARG A 581 -14.06 -13.42 -29.46
CA ARG A 581 -15.28 -12.88 -28.84
C ARG A 581 -15.94 -13.87 -27.90
N LEU A 582 -16.02 -15.16 -28.27
CA LEU A 582 -16.55 -16.23 -27.41
C LEU A 582 -15.69 -16.41 -26.17
N ASN A 583 -14.36 -16.49 -26.33
CA ASN A 583 -13.41 -16.59 -25.23
C ASN A 583 -13.52 -15.41 -24.27
N ALA A 584 -13.60 -14.18 -24.81
CA ALA A 584 -13.75 -12.97 -24.01
C ALA A 584 -15.08 -12.97 -23.25
N PHE A 585 -16.19 -13.33 -23.89
CA PHE A 585 -17.52 -13.33 -23.27
C PHE A 585 -17.66 -14.38 -22.16
N LEU A 586 -17.08 -15.57 -22.33
CA LEU A 586 -17.09 -16.64 -21.33
C LEU A 586 -15.97 -16.51 -20.30
N HIS A 587 -15.18 -15.43 -20.32
CA HIS A 587 -14.04 -15.29 -19.43
C HIS A 587 -14.46 -15.02 -17.97
N PRO A 588 -13.91 -15.73 -16.97
CA PRO A 588 -14.26 -15.53 -15.57
C PRO A 588 -13.97 -14.13 -15.01
N LEU A 589 -12.97 -13.42 -15.54
CA LEU A 589 -12.55 -12.12 -14.98
C LEU A 589 -13.05 -10.91 -15.77
N THR A 590 -13.31 -11.09 -17.06
CA THR A 590 -13.56 -9.99 -18.01
C THR A 590 -14.79 -10.21 -18.90
N GLY A 591 -15.37 -11.42 -18.87
CA GLY A 591 -16.56 -11.75 -19.63
C GLY A 591 -17.86 -11.32 -18.98
N GLY A 592 -18.94 -12.01 -19.34
CA GLY A 592 -20.30 -11.65 -18.94
C GLY A 592 -20.86 -10.47 -19.74
N ALA A 593 -22.15 -10.18 -19.53
CA ALA A 593 -22.85 -9.11 -20.24
C ALA A 593 -22.42 -7.69 -19.83
N ASP A 594 -21.89 -7.53 -18.62
CA ASP A 594 -21.40 -6.27 -18.06
C ASP A 594 -19.88 -6.07 -18.20
N GLY A 595 -19.15 -7.09 -18.68
CA GLY A 595 -17.69 -7.07 -18.82
C GLY A 595 -16.93 -7.12 -17.50
N LEU A 596 -17.58 -7.44 -16.38
CA LEU A 596 -16.97 -7.52 -15.05
C LEU A 596 -16.58 -8.96 -14.66
N GLY A 597 -16.59 -9.86 -15.63
CA GLY A 597 -16.36 -11.30 -15.46
C GLY A 597 -17.66 -12.07 -15.30
N TRP A 598 -17.67 -13.32 -15.76
CA TRP A 598 -18.86 -14.17 -15.69
C TRP A 598 -19.43 -14.25 -14.25
N PRO A 599 -20.74 -14.02 -14.03
CA PRO A 599 -21.29 -14.02 -12.67
C PRO A 599 -21.18 -15.39 -12.01
N PHE A 600 -20.86 -15.42 -10.70
CA PHE A 600 -20.86 -16.67 -9.92
C PHE A 600 -22.25 -17.31 -9.92
N GLY A 601 -22.35 -18.57 -10.34
CA GLY A 601 -23.64 -19.25 -10.54
C GLY A 601 -24.49 -18.66 -11.66
N GLY A 602 -23.90 -17.87 -12.56
CA GLY A 602 -24.58 -17.28 -13.69
C GLY A 602 -24.98 -18.31 -14.73
N ASN A 603 -26.27 -18.36 -15.07
CA ASN A 603 -26.79 -19.24 -16.12
C ASN A 603 -26.22 -18.85 -17.49
N ILE A 604 -25.95 -19.85 -18.33
CA ILE A 604 -25.58 -19.64 -19.72
C ILE A 604 -26.87 -19.58 -20.53
N TYR A 605 -27.24 -18.38 -20.98
CA TYR A 605 -28.41 -18.18 -21.83
C TYR A 605 -28.09 -18.53 -23.26
N TYR A 606 -28.89 -19.42 -23.86
CA TYR A 606 -28.69 -19.82 -25.26
C TYR A 606 -28.81 -18.61 -26.21
N SER A 607 -29.70 -17.67 -25.88
CA SER A 607 -29.90 -16.43 -26.65
C SER A 607 -28.66 -15.55 -26.71
N ASP A 608 -27.88 -15.50 -25.63
CA ASP A 608 -26.70 -14.62 -25.55
C ASP A 608 -25.58 -15.14 -26.44
N ILE A 609 -25.33 -16.46 -26.41
CA ILE A 609 -24.36 -17.10 -27.30
C ILE A 609 -24.79 -16.96 -28.75
N TYR A 610 -26.07 -17.23 -29.05
CA TYR A 610 -26.61 -17.09 -30.41
C TYR A 610 -26.43 -15.65 -30.92
N ARG A 611 -26.77 -14.66 -30.10
CA ARG A 611 -26.62 -13.25 -30.42
C ARG A 611 -25.16 -12.87 -30.64
N LEU A 612 -24.25 -13.32 -29.79
CA LEU A 612 -22.83 -13.03 -29.90
C LEU A 612 -22.25 -13.56 -31.22
N VAL A 613 -22.67 -14.77 -31.62
CA VAL A 613 -22.29 -15.33 -32.93
C VAL A 613 -22.84 -14.47 -34.07
N ILE A 614 -24.14 -14.16 -34.09
CA ILE A 614 -24.76 -13.45 -35.22
C ILE A 614 -24.32 -11.98 -35.34
N GLU A 615 -23.93 -11.35 -34.23
CA GLU A 615 -23.41 -9.98 -34.22
C GLU A 615 -21.92 -9.91 -34.62
N THR A 616 -21.25 -11.04 -34.78
CA THR A 616 -19.86 -11.07 -35.26
C THR A 616 -19.82 -10.69 -36.73
N ARG A 617 -18.84 -9.86 -37.09
CA ARG A 617 -18.74 -9.28 -38.42
C ARG A 617 -18.62 -10.36 -39.49
N ASP A 618 -19.26 -10.12 -40.64
CA ASP A 618 -19.22 -11.00 -41.83
C ASP A 618 -19.88 -12.38 -41.66
N ILE A 619 -20.52 -12.64 -40.51
CA ILE A 619 -21.45 -13.76 -40.31
C ILE A 619 -22.85 -13.36 -40.77
N LEU A 620 -23.44 -14.15 -41.67
CA LEU A 620 -24.77 -13.89 -42.21
C LEU A 620 -25.86 -14.63 -41.44
N ARG A 621 -25.61 -15.90 -41.11
CA ARG A 621 -26.53 -16.76 -40.37
C ARG A 621 -25.82 -18.02 -39.86
N LEU A 622 -26.45 -18.68 -38.90
CA LEU A 622 -26.15 -20.06 -38.56
C LEU A 622 -26.87 -21.01 -39.53
N SER A 623 -26.28 -22.18 -39.79
CA SER A 623 -26.94 -23.28 -40.47
C SER A 623 -28.02 -23.90 -39.57
N ASP A 624 -29.10 -24.42 -40.18
CA ASP A 624 -30.31 -24.84 -39.46
C ASP A 624 -30.02 -25.87 -38.35
N GLY A 625 -30.31 -25.51 -37.09
CA GLY A 625 -30.22 -26.41 -35.93
C GLY A 625 -28.81 -26.69 -35.42
N GLN A 626 -27.80 -25.94 -35.86
CA GLN A 626 -26.39 -26.26 -35.60
C GLN A 626 -25.68 -25.23 -34.70
N LEU A 627 -26.30 -24.83 -33.59
CA LEU A 627 -25.57 -24.24 -32.46
C LEU A 627 -25.75 -25.17 -31.27
N ALA A 628 -24.67 -25.80 -30.86
CA ALA A 628 -24.61 -26.70 -29.73
C ALA A 628 -23.64 -26.15 -28.68
N ILE A 629 -24.04 -26.22 -27.42
CA ILE A 629 -23.22 -25.84 -26.27
C ILE A 629 -22.84 -27.13 -25.57
N ARG A 630 -21.55 -27.33 -25.31
CA ARG A 630 -21.05 -28.39 -24.44
C ARG A 630 -20.58 -27.81 -23.13
N VAL A 631 -20.95 -28.44 -22.02
CA VAL A 631 -20.47 -28.09 -20.69
C VAL A 631 -19.75 -29.30 -20.11
N ASN A 632 -18.48 -29.15 -19.78
CA ASN A 632 -17.59 -30.24 -19.33
C ASN A 632 -17.59 -31.44 -20.29
N GLY A 633 -17.73 -31.17 -21.60
CA GLY A 633 -17.80 -32.17 -22.66
C GLY A 633 -19.19 -32.76 -22.93
N GLU A 634 -20.16 -32.56 -22.03
CA GLU A 634 -21.54 -33.03 -22.20
C GLU A 634 -22.36 -32.06 -23.04
N LEU A 635 -23.14 -32.59 -24.00
CA LEU A 635 -23.97 -31.78 -24.88
C LEU A 635 -25.20 -31.26 -24.11
N ALA A 636 -25.34 -29.93 -24.03
CA ALA A 636 -26.48 -29.30 -23.41
C ALA A 636 -27.76 -29.48 -24.25
N PRO A 637 -28.95 -29.48 -23.62
CA PRO A 637 -30.21 -29.54 -24.34
C PRO A 637 -30.35 -28.38 -25.34
N PHE A 638 -30.80 -28.70 -26.55
CA PHE A 638 -31.00 -27.72 -27.62
C PHE A 638 -31.98 -26.61 -27.20
N CYS A 639 -31.63 -25.34 -27.49
CA CYS A 639 -32.43 -24.15 -27.20
C CYS A 639 -32.90 -24.05 -25.74
N ARG A 640 -32.06 -24.45 -24.78
CA ARG A 640 -32.31 -24.23 -23.36
C ARG A 640 -31.16 -23.49 -22.69
N ASP A 641 -31.52 -22.74 -21.67
CA ASP A 641 -30.56 -22.13 -20.77
C ASP A 641 -29.93 -23.22 -19.89
N ILE A 642 -28.66 -23.02 -19.56
CA ILE A 642 -27.89 -23.96 -18.76
C ILE A 642 -27.71 -23.34 -17.38
N GLU A 643 -28.27 -24.01 -16.37
CA GLU A 643 -28.13 -23.61 -14.98
C GLU A 643 -26.73 -23.99 -14.46
N ILE A 644 -26.08 -23.04 -13.80
CA ILE A 644 -24.76 -23.22 -13.17
C ILE A 644 -24.94 -23.16 -11.65
N CYS A 645 -24.27 -24.04 -10.91
CA CYS A 645 -24.47 -24.07 -9.46
C CYS A 645 -23.97 -22.78 -8.80
N PRO A 646 -24.59 -22.34 -7.67
CA PRO A 646 -24.14 -21.17 -6.94
C PRO A 646 -22.66 -21.25 -6.56
N GLY A 647 -21.88 -20.24 -6.95
CA GLY A 647 -20.45 -20.16 -6.67
C GLY A 647 -19.54 -20.80 -7.72
N GLU A 648 -20.08 -21.53 -8.70
CA GLU A 648 -19.31 -22.00 -9.84
C GLU A 648 -19.14 -20.90 -10.90
N LEU A 649 -18.11 -21.05 -11.72
CA LEU A 649 -17.80 -20.16 -12.84
C LEU A 649 -17.72 -20.97 -14.13
N VAL A 650 -17.73 -20.26 -15.26
CA VAL A 650 -17.52 -20.85 -16.58
C VAL A 650 -16.23 -20.33 -17.17
N PHE A 651 -15.63 -21.08 -18.08
CA PHE A 651 -14.56 -20.58 -18.94
C PHE A 651 -14.72 -21.19 -20.33
N ALA A 652 -14.16 -20.53 -21.34
CA ALA A 652 -14.18 -21.05 -22.70
C ALA A 652 -13.22 -22.23 -22.86
N GLY A 653 -13.76 -23.35 -23.32
CA GLY A 653 -13.01 -24.49 -23.81
C GLY A 653 -12.65 -24.34 -25.30
N ARG A 654 -12.26 -25.43 -25.94
CA ARG A 654 -11.97 -25.43 -27.37
C ARG A 654 -13.27 -25.43 -28.20
N HIS A 655 -13.55 -24.36 -28.92
CA HIS A 655 -14.69 -24.27 -29.83
C HIS A 655 -14.47 -25.08 -31.12
N SER A 656 -15.56 -25.56 -31.72
CA SER A 656 -15.58 -26.25 -33.01
C SER A 656 -16.47 -25.48 -33.98
N LEU A 657 -15.85 -24.60 -34.78
CA LEU A 657 -16.56 -23.67 -35.67
C LEU A 657 -16.29 -24.04 -37.13
N THR A 658 -17.35 -24.43 -37.86
CA THR A 658 -17.26 -24.75 -39.29
C THR A 658 -17.85 -23.61 -40.09
N LEU A 659 -17.05 -22.98 -40.97
CA LEU A 659 -17.49 -21.82 -41.74
C LEU A 659 -17.69 -22.18 -43.22
N PHE A 660 -18.85 -21.82 -43.75
CA PHE A 660 -19.25 -22.03 -45.14
C PHE A 660 -19.49 -20.68 -45.84
N PRO A 661 -18.90 -20.44 -47.02
CA PRO A 661 -19.20 -19.24 -47.78
C PRO A 661 -20.62 -19.33 -48.38
N GLU A 662 -21.33 -18.21 -48.40
CA GLU A 662 -22.64 -18.09 -49.04
C GLU A 662 -22.60 -18.57 -50.51
N GLY A 663 -23.35 -19.62 -50.84
CA GLY A 663 -23.56 -20.08 -52.22
C GLY A 663 -22.88 -21.39 -52.65
N ARG A 664 -22.35 -22.21 -51.73
CA ARG A 664 -22.10 -23.65 -52.00
C ARG A 664 -23.18 -24.48 -51.29
N GLY A 665 -24.26 -24.77 -52.03
CA GLY A 665 -25.19 -25.84 -51.69
C GLY A 665 -24.66 -27.20 -52.13
#